data_AF-A0A929X916-F1
#
_entry.id   AF-A0A929X916-F1
#
_cell.length_a   1.000
_cell.length_b   1.000
_cell.length_c   1.000
_cell.angle_alpha   90.00
_cell.angle_beta   90.00
_cell.angle_gamma   90.00
#
_symmetry.space_group_name_H-M   'P 1'
#
loop_
_entity.id
_entity.type
_entity.pdbx_description
1 polymer ?
#
loop_
_entity_poly.entity_id
_entity_poly.type
_entity_poly.pdbx_seq_one_letter_code
_entity_poly.pdbx_strand_id
1 'polypeptide(L)'
;MKIYSKLIFSFFLILVSIGLAFAQVSVPSQTFDLGTNVNGVWNKENQELTIQPTGAGAQIDRDKRFFMANKLQLTRQEINKIEFKEGILLPDIADKLFEKFKSKIIFPLNQNTSNITSTVKMFHQAIKFNSNISRWDMRNVQYMGYMFAGAEHFNQPIDSWNTSNVKNMEYMFALTKNFNQNLTNRDTSNVEKMEGMFNSAEAFNGNISNWNTSNVTTMGSMFYSANSFNQNLSNWNTSNVKNMEYMFNGAEKFNGNISNWNTSNVTTMEEIFGGASNFTQDISNWNFSSLSSPRNIAIKDEGNNSFQYPKEYYKKILEKIKKNIPSFNGDTLSIQSSYCDFYKLRDELTQKGLTIDHDKFDCHPKLSISAPTTLSGSAITDTTITFESELSLTNGDLSSLSVDTDNTTVKYSDFNCSLDTDPKKVQCSIKITATKEEQAPKLSIKFLKDLGNDRKIAATASTEYIAIDEVKPGISNLSSNSINHGKTWEISFQTNDKGGAGLWKENEKSDPKYNDRAITYGISSNKTCDNYTSLGKLEPRTTEPFNYTFDFLDSNHNNKYLCIQVKDKVGNTQISSIADPININIPPQLPSQSTTIKETSIIGTTVLTLQGTDQNPGETNSLKYKVIDGNIDDAFSLNRNEIKVNKPLSYEKLAQYNLKIQVEDERGLTGEAIMTISIQDDLAPEFEALPSQIISLKRRRSITPSISFLAKDNGKLTSVNITNLPLGLTATTEKLNDKEIKIIISGAPTLNGIYTTTVIATDNEGLTTEKAIKFHVRNINKNQTSQFYDNCPNGDHSGSRTDGRCGAISAQINTGGNQIIPPPSINLTGDQVLLLTGEVKQTLDSKPEVIEGKTKYQDTAIFNPTVENGKCYTRREYLRIKDSETLVTSEEFKKALSFLRSYEMTMFDSVDSFAPYRNLSREEAAKIFSNFAMHVLCRKPDMNLSVKYSDVENADPSLKPYITLAYQLGVMKGSGMGDGEFRPFDAISKAEVNAVLIRMILKSYLDEKETELKTRYSEYNKVATDLGIINQGAGAEPVSRNNVALMLFRAYKHQVFDWRNIDYFSYVLNSRDLFVR
;
A
#
# COMPACT_ATOMS: atom_id res chain seq x y z
N MET A 1 -38.46 -27.71 -25.14
CA MET A 1 -39.68 -27.04 -25.65
C MET A 1 -39.34 -25.64 -26.19
N LYS A 2 -38.77 -25.50 -27.41
CA LYS A 2 -38.24 -24.20 -27.92
C LYS A 2 -38.62 -23.82 -29.38
N ILE A 3 -39.49 -24.59 -30.05
CA ILE A 3 -39.83 -24.36 -31.48
C ILE A 3 -41.14 -23.56 -31.68
N TYR A 4 -42.11 -23.68 -30.77
CA TYR A 4 -43.45 -23.07 -30.92
C TYR A 4 -43.47 -21.52 -30.87
N SER A 5 -42.44 -20.86 -30.34
CA SER A 5 -42.40 -19.40 -30.21
C SER A 5 -42.34 -18.65 -31.56
N LYS A 6 -41.67 -19.20 -32.59
CA LYS A 6 -41.44 -18.48 -33.86
C LYS A 6 -42.62 -18.49 -34.84
N LEU A 7 -43.57 -19.41 -34.70
CA LEU A 7 -44.74 -19.49 -35.61
C LEU A 7 -45.82 -18.44 -35.28
N ILE A 8 -46.02 -18.12 -34.00
CA ILE A 8 -47.06 -17.19 -33.55
C ILE A 8 -46.77 -15.75 -34.03
N PHE A 9 -45.50 -15.35 -34.08
CA PHE A 9 -45.11 -13.99 -34.50
C PHE A 9 -45.39 -13.69 -35.99
N SER A 10 -45.36 -14.71 -36.86
CA SER A 10 -45.66 -14.53 -38.29
C SER A 10 -47.16 -14.33 -38.53
N PHE A 11 -48.01 -15.01 -37.75
CA PHE A 11 -49.47 -14.88 -37.87
C PHE A 11 -49.98 -13.51 -37.36
N PHE A 12 -49.27 -12.88 -36.42
CA PHE A 12 -49.65 -11.58 -35.86
C PHE A 12 -49.50 -10.42 -36.85
N LEU A 13 -48.59 -10.52 -37.83
CA LEU A 13 -48.31 -9.45 -38.80
C LEU A 13 -49.34 -9.33 -39.95
N ILE A 14 -50.21 -10.32 -40.13
CA ILE A 14 -51.25 -10.33 -41.19
C ILE A 14 -52.59 -9.75 -40.68
N LEU A 15 -52.80 -9.66 -39.37
CA LEU A 15 -54.02 -9.09 -38.77
C LEU A 15 -53.95 -7.58 -38.48
N VAL A 16 -52.76 -6.96 -38.53
CA VAL A 16 -52.58 -5.53 -38.23
C VAL A 16 -53.07 -4.60 -39.35
N SER A 17 -53.28 -5.13 -40.57
CA SER A 17 -53.76 -4.36 -41.73
C SER A 17 -55.28 -4.36 -41.94
N ILE A 18 -56.06 -4.97 -41.04
CA ILE A 18 -57.51 -4.71 -40.93
C ILE A 18 -57.73 -3.95 -39.63
N GLY A 19 -57.98 -2.64 -39.74
CA GLY A 19 -58.32 -1.82 -38.58
C GLY A 19 -59.59 -2.33 -37.92
N LEU A 20 -59.46 -2.92 -36.73
CA LEU A 20 -60.59 -3.23 -35.86
C LEU A 20 -61.21 -1.92 -35.35
N ALA A 21 -62.07 -1.35 -36.18
CA ALA A 21 -63.07 -0.39 -35.72
C ALA A 21 -63.92 -1.11 -34.67
N PHE A 22 -63.69 -0.79 -33.39
CA PHE A 22 -64.53 -1.29 -32.29
C PHE A 22 -65.99 -1.02 -32.63
N ALA A 23 -66.84 -2.04 -32.47
CA ALA A 23 -68.24 -1.99 -32.89
C ALA A 23 -68.99 -0.95 -32.05
N GLN A 24 -69.05 0.29 -32.55
CA GLN A 24 -69.69 1.41 -31.88
C GLN A 24 -71.09 1.03 -31.40
N VAL A 25 -71.43 1.44 -30.18
CA VAL A 25 -72.75 1.20 -29.58
C VAL A 25 -73.79 1.85 -30.49
N SER A 26 -74.54 1.00 -31.19
CA SER A 26 -75.41 1.40 -32.31
C SER A 26 -76.70 2.09 -31.85
N VAL A 27 -76.99 2.01 -30.55
CA VAL A 27 -78.14 2.59 -29.85
C VAL A 27 -78.26 4.10 -30.15
N PRO A 28 -79.40 4.61 -30.63
CA PRO A 28 -79.61 6.03 -30.86
C PRO A 28 -79.41 6.88 -29.60
N SER A 29 -78.92 8.10 -29.77
CA SER A 29 -78.80 9.10 -28.69
C SER A 29 -80.13 9.27 -27.97
N GLN A 30 -80.15 9.12 -26.64
CA GLN A 30 -81.37 9.17 -25.84
C GLN A 30 -81.05 9.47 -24.38
N THR A 31 -82.08 9.83 -23.60
CA THR A 31 -81.98 9.96 -22.15
C THR A 31 -82.57 8.73 -21.47
N PHE A 32 -81.89 8.24 -20.44
CA PHE A 32 -82.35 7.19 -19.52
C PHE A 32 -82.69 7.81 -18.17
N ASP A 33 -83.86 7.50 -17.62
CA ASP A 33 -84.13 7.63 -16.18
C ASP A 33 -83.21 6.66 -15.43
N LEU A 34 -82.42 7.18 -14.49
CA LEU A 34 -81.47 6.42 -13.69
C LEU A 34 -81.74 6.50 -12.18
N GLY A 35 -82.88 7.03 -11.75
CA GLY A 35 -83.25 7.08 -10.33
C GLY A 35 -83.99 8.36 -9.95
N THR A 36 -84.07 8.61 -8.63
CA THR A 36 -84.67 9.83 -8.10
C THR A 36 -83.85 11.02 -8.58
N ASN A 37 -84.43 11.85 -9.45
CA ASN A 37 -83.80 13.07 -9.98
C ASN A 37 -82.41 12.85 -10.65
N VAL A 38 -82.17 11.70 -11.30
CA VAL A 38 -80.94 11.45 -12.09
C VAL A 38 -81.27 10.95 -13.49
N ASN A 39 -80.65 11.56 -14.50
CA ASN A 39 -80.73 11.15 -15.91
C ASN A 39 -79.36 10.75 -16.46
N GLY A 40 -79.33 9.69 -17.28
CA GLY A 40 -78.19 9.31 -18.12
C GLY A 40 -78.42 9.73 -19.56
N VAL A 41 -77.71 10.75 -20.04
CA VAL A 41 -77.75 11.23 -21.41
C VAL A 41 -76.70 10.51 -22.24
N TRP A 42 -77.13 9.69 -23.19
CA TRP A 42 -76.28 8.97 -24.14
C TRP A 42 -76.18 9.73 -25.46
N ASN A 43 -74.96 10.02 -25.90
CA ASN A 43 -74.65 10.56 -27.22
C ASN A 43 -73.94 9.49 -28.06
N LYS A 44 -74.61 9.04 -29.13
CA LYS A 44 -74.09 8.05 -30.07
C LYS A 44 -72.92 8.57 -30.92
N GLU A 45 -72.92 9.84 -31.32
CA GLU A 45 -71.91 10.42 -32.21
C GLU A 45 -70.55 10.48 -31.53
N ASN A 46 -70.53 10.99 -30.29
CA ASN A 46 -69.33 11.05 -29.47
C ASN A 46 -69.01 9.73 -28.75
N GLN A 47 -69.93 8.75 -28.76
CA GLN A 47 -69.89 7.56 -27.88
C GLN A 47 -69.66 7.94 -26.40
N GLU A 48 -70.48 8.85 -25.88
CA GLU A 48 -70.37 9.38 -24.50
C GLU A 48 -71.65 9.20 -23.70
N LEU A 49 -71.51 8.79 -22.44
CA LEU A 49 -72.60 8.73 -21.47
C LEU A 49 -72.37 9.76 -20.36
N THR A 50 -73.20 10.80 -20.29
CA THR A 50 -73.19 11.78 -19.20
C THR A 50 -74.31 11.48 -18.22
N ILE A 51 -73.98 11.24 -16.95
CA ILE A 51 -74.93 11.04 -15.86
C ILE A 51 -75.01 12.36 -15.09
N GLN A 52 -76.22 12.92 -14.99
CA GLN A 52 -76.46 14.27 -14.49
C GLN A 52 -77.73 14.36 -13.61
N PRO A 53 -77.76 15.25 -12.60
CA PRO A 53 -78.95 15.49 -11.80
C PRO A 53 -80.03 16.24 -12.61
N THR A 54 -81.29 16.06 -12.23
CA THR A 54 -82.45 16.83 -12.74
C THR A 54 -83.18 17.61 -11.64
N GLY A 55 -82.77 17.46 -10.38
CA GLY A 55 -83.36 18.12 -9.21
C GLY A 55 -82.55 17.86 -7.95
N ALA A 56 -82.99 18.41 -6.82
CA ALA A 56 -82.36 18.16 -5.51
C ALA A 56 -82.57 16.70 -5.05
N GLY A 57 -81.66 16.17 -4.23
CA GLY A 57 -81.73 14.78 -3.77
C GLY A 57 -81.51 13.75 -4.88
N ALA A 58 -80.72 14.11 -5.90
CA ALA A 58 -80.41 13.26 -7.04
C ALA A 58 -79.67 11.98 -6.60
N GLN A 59 -80.32 10.82 -6.69
CA GLN A 59 -79.78 9.52 -6.28
C GLN A 59 -80.02 8.45 -7.36
N ILE A 60 -78.98 7.65 -7.64
CA ILE A 60 -79.05 6.57 -8.61
C ILE A 60 -79.85 5.38 -8.06
N ASP A 61 -80.76 4.87 -8.90
CA ASP A 61 -81.41 3.58 -8.77
C ASP A 61 -80.54 2.50 -9.42
N ARG A 62 -80.30 1.42 -8.67
CA ARG A 62 -79.38 0.35 -9.04
C ARG A 62 -79.87 -0.48 -10.23
N ASP A 63 -81.17 -0.73 -10.32
CA ASP A 63 -81.74 -1.61 -11.35
C ASP A 63 -82.00 -0.85 -12.65
N LYS A 64 -82.40 0.44 -12.58
CA LYS A 64 -82.40 1.33 -13.76
C LYS A 64 -81.01 1.48 -14.37
N ARG A 65 -79.97 1.61 -13.52
CA ARG A 65 -78.56 1.58 -13.97
C ARG A 65 -78.20 0.26 -14.65
N PHE A 66 -78.67 -0.90 -14.15
CA PHE A 66 -78.41 -2.19 -14.82
C PHE A 66 -79.13 -2.29 -16.17
N PHE A 67 -80.37 -1.84 -16.26
CA PHE A 67 -81.13 -1.77 -17.51
C PHE A 67 -80.41 -0.93 -18.58
N MET A 68 -80.00 0.30 -18.24
CA MET A 68 -79.20 1.16 -19.12
C MET A 68 -77.91 0.47 -19.58
N ALA A 69 -77.13 -0.07 -18.63
CA ALA A 69 -75.83 -0.66 -18.92
C ALA A 69 -75.92 -1.88 -19.84
N ASN A 70 -76.98 -2.68 -19.71
CA ASN A 70 -77.27 -3.81 -20.61
C ASN A 70 -77.69 -3.30 -22.00
N LYS A 71 -78.55 -2.28 -22.08
CA LYS A 71 -79.02 -1.70 -23.34
C LYS A 71 -77.88 -1.04 -24.14
N LEU A 72 -76.96 -0.36 -23.47
CA LEU A 72 -75.72 0.20 -24.05
C LEU A 72 -74.56 -0.81 -24.16
N GLN A 73 -74.75 -2.07 -23.72
CA GLN A 73 -73.75 -3.14 -23.74
C GLN A 73 -72.39 -2.80 -23.07
N LEU A 74 -72.36 -1.96 -22.04
CA LEU A 74 -71.13 -1.38 -21.45
C LEU A 74 -70.13 -2.39 -20.85
N THR A 75 -70.55 -3.65 -20.68
CA THR A 75 -69.72 -4.78 -20.24
C THR A 75 -69.05 -5.55 -21.38
N ARG A 76 -69.45 -5.28 -22.63
CA ARG A 76 -68.97 -5.93 -23.87
C ARG A 76 -68.32 -4.92 -24.83
N GLN A 77 -68.94 -3.75 -24.98
CA GLN A 77 -68.46 -2.66 -25.83
C GLN A 77 -67.72 -1.61 -25.00
N GLU A 78 -66.76 -0.94 -25.62
CA GLU A 78 -66.12 0.26 -25.09
C GLU A 78 -66.72 1.51 -25.73
N ILE A 79 -66.94 2.54 -24.90
CA ILE A 79 -67.36 3.88 -25.28
C ILE A 79 -66.34 4.90 -24.74
N ASN A 80 -66.26 6.09 -25.34
CA ASN A 80 -65.17 7.04 -25.10
C ASN A 80 -65.06 7.49 -23.63
N LYS A 81 -66.20 7.77 -22.98
CA LYS A 81 -66.27 7.97 -21.52
C LYS A 81 -67.68 7.79 -20.96
N ILE A 82 -67.72 7.48 -19.68
CA ILE A 82 -68.87 7.62 -18.77
C ILE A 82 -68.50 8.73 -17.78
N GLU A 83 -69.29 9.80 -17.71
CA GLU A 83 -68.98 10.98 -16.90
C GLU A 83 -70.11 11.31 -15.93
N PHE A 84 -69.78 11.45 -14.64
CA PHE A 84 -70.70 11.89 -13.59
C PHE A 84 -70.57 13.41 -13.38
N LYS A 85 -71.69 14.11 -13.31
CA LYS A 85 -71.75 15.51 -12.87
C LYS A 85 -71.89 15.60 -11.34
N GLU A 86 -71.66 16.80 -10.80
CA GLU A 86 -71.78 17.06 -9.36
C GLU A 86 -73.21 16.90 -8.84
N GLY A 87 -73.37 16.71 -7.53
CA GLY A 87 -74.67 16.64 -6.85
C GLY A 87 -75.39 15.28 -6.92
N ILE A 88 -74.81 14.26 -7.56
CA ILE A 88 -75.37 12.90 -7.67
C ILE A 88 -74.91 12.05 -6.49
N LEU A 89 -75.84 11.36 -5.83
CA LEU A 89 -75.60 10.33 -4.84
C LEU A 89 -75.56 8.94 -5.50
N LEU A 90 -74.57 8.13 -5.12
CA LEU A 90 -74.54 6.71 -5.44
C LEU A 90 -75.50 5.94 -4.49
N PRO A 91 -75.93 4.71 -4.83
CA PRO A 91 -76.67 3.86 -3.90
C PRO A 91 -75.87 3.61 -2.61
N ASP A 92 -76.58 3.43 -1.50
CA ASP A 92 -76.03 2.99 -0.21
C ASP A 92 -75.35 1.61 -0.33
N ILE A 93 -75.94 0.71 -1.13
CA ILE A 93 -75.32 -0.55 -1.57
C ILE A 93 -74.81 -0.37 -3.00
N ALA A 94 -73.56 0.10 -3.14
CA ALA A 94 -72.89 0.33 -4.42
C ALA A 94 -72.36 -0.97 -5.09
N ASP A 95 -72.85 -2.13 -4.64
CA ASP A 95 -72.41 -3.44 -5.10
C ASP A 95 -72.62 -3.63 -6.60
N LYS A 96 -71.53 -3.99 -7.29
CA LYS A 96 -71.44 -4.19 -8.75
C LYS A 96 -71.77 -2.95 -9.60
N LEU A 97 -71.77 -1.75 -9.01
CA LEU A 97 -72.23 -0.52 -9.68
C LEU A 97 -71.44 -0.14 -10.95
N PHE A 98 -70.25 -0.70 -11.18
CA PHE A 98 -69.44 -0.57 -12.40
C PHE A 98 -68.81 -1.91 -12.85
N GLU A 99 -69.37 -3.05 -12.43
CA GLU A 99 -68.85 -4.38 -12.76
C GLU A 99 -68.72 -4.56 -14.30
N LYS A 100 -67.54 -5.02 -14.72
CA LYS A 100 -67.12 -5.38 -16.09
C LYS A 100 -67.10 -4.24 -17.10
N PHE A 101 -67.24 -2.99 -16.67
CA PHE A 101 -67.25 -1.84 -17.58
C PHE A 101 -65.94 -1.68 -18.33
N LYS A 102 -66.01 -1.66 -19.67
CA LYS A 102 -64.81 -1.57 -20.54
C LYS A 102 -64.32 -0.14 -20.77
N SER A 103 -65.13 0.84 -20.36
CA SER A 103 -64.97 2.27 -20.70
C SER A 103 -64.38 3.07 -19.54
N LYS A 104 -63.76 4.21 -19.83
CA LYS A 104 -63.28 5.14 -18.78
C LYS A 104 -64.46 5.75 -18.02
N ILE A 105 -64.47 5.64 -16.69
CA ILE A 105 -65.49 6.23 -15.81
C ILE A 105 -64.87 7.43 -15.09
N ILE A 106 -65.51 8.59 -15.12
CA ILE A 106 -65.02 9.85 -14.55
C ILE A 106 -66.02 10.35 -13.48
N PHE A 107 -65.50 10.67 -12.29
CA PHE A 107 -66.27 11.22 -11.17
C PHE A 107 -65.89 12.69 -10.90
N PRO A 108 -66.79 13.49 -10.31
CA PRO A 108 -66.47 14.85 -9.87
C PRO A 108 -65.56 14.86 -8.63
N LEU A 109 -64.79 15.95 -8.47
CA LEU A 109 -63.81 16.11 -7.37
C LEU A 109 -64.43 16.23 -5.96
N ASN A 110 -65.75 16.37 -5.89
CA ASN A 110 -66.57 16.48 -4.68
C ASN A 110 -67.67 15.41 -4.63
N GLN A 111 -67.48 14.28 -5.33
CA GLN A 111 -68.42 13.13 -5.30
C GLN A 111 -68.72 12.72 -3.86
N ASN A 112 -69.96 12.90 -3.42
CA ASN A 112 -70.39 12.44 -2.10
C ASN A 112 -70.57 10.91 -2.13
N THR A 113 -70.01 10.25 -1.12
CA THR A 113 -70.08 8.79 -0.90
C THR A 113 -70.41 8.45 0.56
N SER A 114 -70.71 9.43 1.42
CA SER A 114 -70.88 9.22 2.86
C SER A 114 -72.08 8.34 3.24
N ASN A 115 -72.98 8.07 2.29
CA ASN A 115 -74.12 7.17 2.45
C ASN A 115 -73.81 5.69 2.09
N ILE A 116 -72.63 5.40 1.54
CA ILE A 116 -72.29 4.05 1.08
C ILE A 116 -71.88 3.16 2.27
N THR A 117 -72.46 1.97 2.32
CA THR A 117 -72.16 0.92 3.33
C THR A 117 -71.49 -0.31 2.73
N SER A 118 -71.63 -0.54 1.42
CA SER A 118 -71.03 -1.67 0.71
C SER A 118 -70.57 -1.27 -0.70
N THR A 119 -69.39 -1.76 -1.10
CA THR A 119 -68.76 -1.54 -2.42
C THR A 119 -68.34 -2.86 -3.08
N VAL A 120 -69.01 -3.97 -2.75
CA VAL A 120 -68.60 -5.31 -3.17
C VAL A 120 -68.68 -5.44 -4.70
N LYS A 121 -67.56 -5.83 -5.31
CA LYS A 121 -67.41 -5.95 -6.78
C LYS A 121 -67.69 -4.64 -7.55
N MET A 122 -67.65 -3.47 -6.89
CA MET A 122 -68.05 -2.19 -7.48
C MET A 122 -67.34 -1.89 -8.81
N PHE A 123 -66.03 -2.13 -8.93
CA PHE A 123 -65.24 -1.99 -10.16
C PHE A 123 -64.63 -3.33 -10.64
N HIS A 124 -65.21 -4.46 -10.23
CA HIS A 124 -64.75 -5.80 -10.62
C HIS A 124 -64.66 -5.95 -12.15
N GLN A 125 -63.49 -6.31 -12.67
CA GLN A 125 -63.17 -6.43 -14.10
C GLN A 125 -63.39 -5.15 -14.94
N ALA A 126 -63.40 -3.98 -14.29
CA ALA A 126 -63.39 -2.69 -14.97
C ALA A 126 -61.95 -2.31 -15.39
N ILE A 127 -61.40 -3.05 -16.36
CA ILE A 127 -59.97 -3.06 -16.74
C ILE A 127 -59.36 -1.66 -16.88
N LYS A 128 -60.08 -0.71 -17.52
CA LYS A 128 -59.63 0.67 -17.78
C LYS A 128 -59.96 1.68 -16.67
N PHE A 129 -60.44 1.23 -15.51
CA PHE A 129 -60.74 2.13 -14.39
C PHE A 129 -59.47 2.60 -13.67
N ASN A 130 -59.23 3.91 -13.69
CA ASN A 130 -58.11 4.55 -12.99
C ASN A 130 -58.40 6.03 -12.67
N SER A 131 -59.64 6.34 -12.25
CA SER A 131 -60.05 7.72 -11.94
C SER A 131 -59.90 8.04 -10.46
N ASN A 132 -59.47 9.28 -10.17
CA ASN A 132 -59.15 9.71 -8.81
C ASN A 132 -60.37 9.64 -7.88
N ILE A 133 -60.24 8.83 -6.83
CA ILE A 133 -61.25 8.57 -5.78
C ILE A 133 -60.70 8.83 -4.36
N SER A 134 -59.53 9.46 -4.24
CA SER A 134 -58.87 9.80 -2.95
C SER A 134 -59.75 10.61 -1.99
N ARG A 135 -60.71 11.37 -2.51
CA ARG A 135 -61.62 12.23 -1.74
C ARG A 135 -62.93 11.57 -1.32
N TRP A 136 -63.13 10.28 -1.63
CA TRP A 136 -64.33 9.56 -1.22
C TRP A 136 -64.35 9.38 0.31
N ASP A 137 -65.47 9.73 0.93
CA ASP A 137 -65.74 9.36 2.32
C ASP A 137 -66.18 7.89 2.36
N MET A 138 -65.36 7.05 2.97
CA MET A 138 -65.59 5.62 3.11
C MET A 138 -65.92 5.22 4.55
N ARG A 139 -66.10 6.18 5.47
CA ARG A 139 -66.21 5.93 6.93
C ARG A 139 -67.35 4.99 7.33
N ASN A 140 -68.37 4.84 6.49
CA ASN A 140 -69.54 4.00 6.73
C ASN A 140 -69.48 2.65 5.98
N VAL A 141 -68.47 2.43 5.13
CA VAL A 141 -68.32 1.21 4.35
C VAL A 141 -67.81 0.07 5.22
N GLN A 142 -68.54 -1.04 5.24
CA GLN A 142 -68.21 -2.24 6.00
C GLN A 142 -67.66 -3.37 5.11
N TYR A 143 -68.01 -3.36 3.82
CA TYR A 143 -67.68 -4.43 2.87
C TYR A 143 -67.04 -3.87 1.59
N MET A 144 -65.77 -4.24 1.34
CA MET A 144 -64.96 -3.83 0.17
C MET A 144 -64.52 -5.02 -0.70
N GLY A 145 -65.11 -6.21 -0.48
CA GLY A 145 -64.72 -7.45 -1.16
C GLY A 145 -64.74 -7.33 -2.69
N TYR A 146 -63.65 -7.74 -3.34
CA TYR A 146 -63.43 -7.68 -4.78
C TYR A 146 -63.60 -6.27 -5.42
N MET A 147 -63.54 -5.18 -4.65
CA MET A 147 -63.91 -3.82 -5.12
C MET A 147 -63.20 -3.43 -6.43
N PHE A 148 -61.90 -3.72 -6.57
CA PHE A 148 -61.10 -3.43 -7.77
C PHE A 148 -60.61 -4.70 -8.49
N ALA A 149 -61.11 -5.89 -8.14
CA ALA A 149 -60.58 -7.14 -8.66
C ALA A 149 -60.61 -7.19 -10.19
N GLY A 150 -59.46 -7.29 -10.87
CA GLY A 150 -59.35 -7.25 -12.33
C GLY A 150 -59.46 -5.86 -12.97
N ALA A 151 -59.35 -4.77 -12.20
CA ALA A 151 -59.15 -3.42 -12.72
C ALA A 151 -57.65 -3.19 -12.99
N GLU A 152 -57.11 -3.81 -14.05
CA GLU A 152 -55.66 -3.91 -14.30
C GLU A 152 -54.92 -2.56 -14.35
N HIS A 153 -55.59 -1.47 -14.77
CA HIS A 153 -55.01 -0.12 -14.81
C HIS A 153 -55.18 0.69 -13.51
N PHE A 154 -55.85 0.18 -12.47
CA PHE A 154 -56.11 0.95 -11.26
C PHE A 154 -54.81 1.15 -10.43
N ASN A 155 -54.41 2.41 -10.24
CA ASN A 155 -53.25 2.78 -9.43
C ASN A 155 -53.42 4.18 -8.81
N GLN A 156 -54.62 4.51 -8.31
CA GLN A 156 -54.90 5.81 -7.69
C GLN A 156 -54.61 5.82 -6.19
N PRO A 157 -54.07 6.93 -5.64
CA PRO A 157 -53.90 7.08 -4.20
C PRO A 157 -55.25 7.03 -3.49
N ILE A 158 -55.29 6.29 -2.38
CA ILE A 158 -56.49 5.99 -1.59
C ILE A 158 -56.17 5.96 -0.08
N ASP A 159 -54.92 6.21 0.31
CA ASP A 159 -54.41 6.22 1.69
C ASP A 159 -55.15 7.18 2.62
N SER A 160 -55.85 8.16 2.05
CA SER A 160 -56.72 9.12 2.72
C SER A 160 -58.07 8.57 3.21
N TRP A 161 -58.57 7.41 2.74
CA TRP A 161 -59.88 6.95 3.22
C TRP A 161 -59.80 6.33 4.62
N ASN A 162 -60.70 6.77 5.50
CA ASN A 162 -60.99 6.06 6.74
C ASN A 162 -61.60 4.67 6.45
N THR A 163 -60.95 3.62 6.95
CA THR A 163 -61.35 2.20 6.84
C THR A 163 -61.74 1.57 8.18
N SER A 164 -61.88 2.34 9.27
CA SER A 164 -62.09 1.82 10.64
C SER A 164 -63.32 0.93 10.82
N ASN A 165 -64.32 1.02 9.94
CA ASN A 165 -65.54 0.20 9.98
C ASN A 165 -65.53 -0.98 8.99
N VAL A 166 -64.47 -1.16 8.20
CA VAL A 166 -64.37 -2.23 7.20
C VAL A 166 -64.09 -3.57 7.88
N LYS A 167 -64.93 -4.56 7.59
CA LYS A 167 -64.82 -5.96 8.06
C LYS A 167 -64.27 -6.90 7.00
N ASN A 168 -64.50 -6.60 5.73
CA ASN A 168 -64.19 -7.51 4.62
C ASN A 168 -63.43 -6.80 3.50
N MET A 169 -62.18 -7.23 3.25
CA MET A 169 -61.34 -6.78 2.13
C MET A 169 -60.94 -7.95 1.19
N GLU A 170 -61.69 -9.07 1.22
CA GLU A 170 -61.38 -10.28 0.44
C GLU A 170 -61.25 -9.96 -1.06
N TYR A 171 -60.14 -10.37 -1.69
CA TYR A 171 -59.82 -10.15 -3.11
C TYR A 171 -59.85 -8.68 -3.60
N MET A 172 -59.79 -7.68 -2.71
CA MET A 172 -60.03 -6.27 -3.05
C MET A 172 -59.20 -5.74 -4.22
N PHE A 173 -57.93 -6.14 -4.32
CA PHE A 173 -56.96 -5.76 -5.35
C PHE A 173 -56.46 -6.97 -6.17
N ALA A 174 -57.22 -8.06 -6.21
CA ALA A 174 -56.85 -9.22 -7.02
C ALA A 174 -56.74 -8.84 -8.51
N LEU A 175 -55.72 -9.31 -9.23
CA LEU A 175 -55.46 -9.01 -10.65
C LEU A 175 -55.30 -7.50 -10.99
N THR A 176 -55.08 -6.60 -10.02
CA THR A 176 -54.79 -5.19 -10.30
C THR A 176 -53.30 -4.99 -10.60
N LYS A 177 -52.86 -5.46 -11.76
CA LYS A 177 -51.44 -5.58 -12.15
C LYS A 177 -50.60 -4.32 -11.90
N ASN A 178 -51.15 -3.13 -12.18
CA ASN A 178 -50.43 -1.85 -12.01
C ASN A 178 -50.53 -1.24 -10.61
N PHE A 179 -51.26 -1.84 -9.66
CA PHE A 179 -51.49 -1.25 -8.35
C PHE A 179 -50.26 -1.36 -7.44
N ASN A 180 -49.66 -0.22 -7.07
CA ASN A 180 -48.53 -0.17 -6.16
C ASN A 180 -48.56 1.13 -5.31
N GLN A 181 -49.71 1.43 -4.70
CA GLN A 181 -49.87 2.60 -3.84
C GLN A 181 -49.49 2.30 -2.38
N ASN A 182 -49.13 3.34 -1.65
CA ASN A 182 -48.90 3.25 -0.20
C ASN A 182 -50.23 3.02 0.54
N LEU A 183 -50.21 2.14 1.55
CA LEU A 183 -51.36 1.80 2.39
C LEU A 183 -51.03 1.84 3.90
N THR A 184 -49.98 2.55 4.31
CA THR A 184 -49.55 2.67 5.72
C THR A 184 -50.58 3.30 6.65
N ASN A 185 -51.42 4.21 6.13
CA ASN A 185 -52.32 5.05 6.95
C ASN A 185 -53.70 4.42 7.18
N ARG A 186 -53.85 3.12 6.91
CA ARG A 186 -55.13 2.41 7.01
C ARG A 186 -55.35 1.82 8.39
N ASP A 187 -56.50 2.14 8.98
CA ASP A 187 -57.03 1.35 10.08
C ASP A 187 -57.61 0.05 9.53
N THR A 188 -57.03 -1.07 9.94
CA THR A 188 -57.48 -2.43 9.61
C THR A 188 -57.98 -3.19 10.85
N SER A 189 -58.11 -2.54 12.02
CA SER A 189 -58.34 -3.24 13.29
C SER A 189 -59.61 -4.09 13.31
N ASN A 190 -60.62 -3.71 12.53
CA ASN A 190 -61.91 -4.39 12.45
C ASN A 190 -62.05 -5.32 11.24
N VAL A 191 -60.98 -5.52 10.45
CA VAL A 191 -60.98 -6.43 9.29
C VAL A 191 -60.90 -7.88 9.76
N GLU A 192 -61.92 -8.66 9.40
CA GLU A 192 -62.07 -10.09 9.73
C GLU A 192 -61.56 -11.01 8.61
N LYS A 193 -61.46 -10.50 7.37
CA LYS A 193 -61.07 -11.23 6.15
C LYS A 193 -60.11 -10.45 5.25
N MET A 194 -59.00 -11.08 4.85
CA MET A 194 -58.03 -10.56 3.87
C MET A 194 -57.65 -11.59 2.77
N GLU A 195 -58.39 -12.68 2.67
CA GLU A 195 -58.20 -13.73 1.65
C GLU A 195 -58.08 -13.14 0.23
N GLY A 196 -57.08 -13.58 -0.52
CA GLY A 196 -56.86 -13.20 -1.92
C GLY A 196 -56.58 -11.70 -2.20
N MET A 197 -56.40 -10.86 -1.17
CA MET A 197 -56.48 -9.40 -1.31
C MET A 197 -55.58 -8.80 -2.39
N PHE A 198 -54.37 -9.34 -2.59
CA PHE A 198 -53.38 -8.93 -3.60
C PHE A 198 -53.00 -10.08 -4.57
N ASN A 199 -53.87 -11.10 -4.71
CA ASN A 199 -53.68 -12.22 -5.64
C ASN A 199 -53.46 -11.70 -7.08
N SER A 200 -52.35 -12.03 -7.71
CA SER A 200 -51.92 -11.56 -9.04
C SER A 200 -51.83 -10.04 -9.19
N ALA A 201 -51.55 -9.31 -8.10
CA ALA A 201 -51.17 -7.90 -8.15
C ALA A 201 -49.67 -7.77 -8.47
N GLU A 202 -49.29 -8.08 -9.71
CA GLU A 202 -47.90 -8.27 -10.19
C GLU A 202 -46.90 -7.18 -9.75
N ALA A 203 -47.30 -5.90 -9.76
CA ALA A 203 -46.45 -4.76 -9.37
C ALA A 203 -46.53 -4.36 -7.88
N PHE A 204 -47.39 -5.01 -7.08
CA PHE A 204 -47.63 -4.57 -5.70
C PHE A 204 -46.44 -4.88 -4.78
N ASN A 205 -45.91 -3.81 -4.17
CA ASN A 205 -44.92 -3.88 -3.10
C ASN A 205 -45.11 -2.70 -2.12
N GLY A 206 -46.35 -2.26 -1.93
CA GLY A 206 -46.71 -1.15 -1.04
C GLY A 206 -46.56 -1.54 0.44
N ASN A 207 -46.11 -0.61 1.28
CA ASN A 207 -45.87 -0.90 2.69
C ASN A 207 -47.19 -1.14 3.45
N ILE A 208 -47.26 -2.30 4.12
CA ILE A 208 -48.36 -2.80 4.95
C ILE A 208 -47.87 -3.35 6.32
N SER A 209 -46.63 -3.03 6.73
CA SER A 209 -45.99 -3.50 7.98
C SER A 209 -46.70 -3.05 9.26
N ASN A 210 -47.58 -2.05 9.16
CA ASN A 210 -48.24 -1.39 10.27
C ASN A 210 -49.73 -1.77 10.38
N TRP A 211 -50.23 -2.64 9.50
CA TRP A 211 -51.61 -3.12 9.56
C TRP A 211 -51.84 -3.96 10.82
N ASN A 212 -52.92 -3.65 11.54
CA ASN A 212 -53.39 -4.50 12.62
C ASN A 212 -54.19 -5.67 12.03
N THR A 213 -53.65 -6.87 12.14
CA THR A 213 -54.27 -8.12 11.66
C THR A 213 -54.94 -8.94 12.78
N SER A 214 -55.04 -8.43 14.02
CA SER A 214 -55.43 -9.24 15.19
C SER A 214 -56.82 -9.90 15.08
N ASN A 215 -57.72 -9.33 14.29
CA ASN A 215 -59.07 -9.85 14.07
C ASN A 215 -59.22 -10.65 12.75
N VAL A 216 -58.16 -10.75 11.94
CA VAL A 216 -58.19 -11.45 10.65
C VAL A 216 -58.22 -12.96 10.87
N THR A 217 -59.13 -13.64 10.18
CA THR A 217 -59.35 -15.10 10.29
C THR A 217 -58.96 -15.88 9.04
N THR A 218 -58.94 -15.23 7.86
CA THR A 218 -58.50 -15.84 6.59
C THR A 218 -57.50 -14.95 5.85
N MET A 219 -56.38 -15.56 5.42
CA MET A 219 -55.31 -14.95 4.63
C MET A 219 -54.88 -15.80 3.42
N GLY A 220 -55.63 -16.86 3.10
CA GLY A 220 -55.37 -17.71 1.93
C GLY A 220 -55.23 -16.90 0.64
N SER A 221 -54.27 -17.26 -0.19
CA SER A 221 -53.92 -16.65 -1.49
C SER A 221 -53.64 -15.14 -1.45
N MET A 222 -53.40 -14.53 -0.28
CA MET A 222 -53.34 -13.07 -0.15
C MET A 222 -52.29 -12.41 -1.05
N PHE A 223 -51.14 -13.05 -1.28
CA PHE A 223 -50.06 -12.60 -2.17
C PHE A 223 -49.74 -13.64 -3.26
N TYR A 224 -50.71 -14.50 -3.61
CA TYR A 224 -50.56 -15.48 -4.70
C TYR A 224 -50.13 -14.78 -5.99
N SER A 225 -49.05 -15.20 -6.65
CA SER A 225 -48.50 -14.56 -7.86
C SER A 225 -48.32 -13.03 -7.76
N ALA A 226 -47.99 -12.52 -6.57
CA ALA A 226 -47.63 -11.11 -6.36
C ALA A 226 -46.11 -10.93 -6.54
N ASN A 227 -45.60 -11.17 -7.75
CA ASN A 227 -44.17 -11.34 -8.06
C ASN A 227 -43.25 -10.22 -7.53
N SER A 228 -43.75 -8.99 -7.37
CA SER A 228 -42.98 -7.85 -6.85
C SER A 228 -42.95 -7.71 -5.33
N PHE A 229 -43.76 -8.47 -4.60
CA PHE A 229 -43.99 -8.29 -3.17
C PHE A 229 -42.83 -8.81 -2.31
N ASN A 230 -42.24 -7.93 -1.50
CA ASN A 230 -41.21 -8.29 -0.52
C ASN A 230 -41.20 -7.29 0.67
N GLN A 231 -42.31 -7.22 1.41
CA GLN A 231 -42.43 -6.39 2.62
C GLN A 231 -42.16 -7.20 3.89
N ASN A 232 -41.72 -6.52 4.95
CA ASN A 232 -41.54 -7.12 6.28
C ASN A 232 -42.91 -7.24 7.00
N LEU A 233 -43.31 -8.46 7.37
CA LEU A 233 -44.60 -8.77 8.00
C LEU A 233 -44.45 -9.27 9.46
N SER A 234 -43.28 -9.07 10.07
CA SER A 234 -42.98 -9.55 11.44
C SER A 234 -43.82 -8.90 12.55
N ASN A 235 -44.49 -7.78 12.29
CA ASN A 235 -45.43 -7.12 13.20
C ASN A 235 -46.86 -7.71 13.14
N TRP A 236 -47.19 -8.52 12.13
CA TRP A 236 -48.55 -9.03 11.95
C TRP A 236 -48.90 -10.07 13.03
N ASN A 237 -50.02 -9.85 13.72
CA ASN A 237 -50.58 -10.85 14.62
C ASN A 237 -51.43 -11.83 13.81
N THR A 238 -50.94 -13.07 13.68
CA THR A 238 -51.63 -14.16 12.98
C THR A 238 -52.42 -15.09 13.89
N SER A 239 -52.52 -14.82 15.20
CA SER A 239 -53.04 -15.79 16.19
C SER A 239 -54.47 -16.27 15.95
N ASN A 240 -55.28 -15.52 15.20
CA ASN A 240 -56.66 -15.86 14.89
C ASN A 240 -56.88 -16.39 13.46
N VAL A 241 -55.80 -16.46 12.66
CA VAL A 241 -55.85 -16.93 11.27
C VAL A 241 -55.96 -18.46 11.23
N LYS A 242 -56.86 -18.96 10.37
CA LYS A 242 -57.14 -20.41 10.21
C LYS A 242 -56.71 -20.98 8.86
N ASN A 243 -56.73 -20.15 7.81
CA ASN A 243 -56.35 -20.53 6.45
C ASN A 243 -55.25 -19.56 5.94
N MET A 244 -54.13 -20.15 5.50
CA MET A 244 -53.01 -19.49 4.81
C MET A 244 -52.65 -20.24 3.50
N GLU A 245 -53.59 -20.97 2.90
CA GLU A 245 -53.39 -21.74 1.66
C GLU A 245 -52.88 -20.83 0.54
N TYR A 246 -51.81 -21.22 -0.16
CA TYR A 246 -51.21 -20.52 -1.28
C TYR A 246 -50.79 -19.06 -0.99
N MET A 247 -50.63 -18.66 0.27
CA MET A 247 -50.52 -17.25 0.67
C MET A 247 -49.39 -16.47 -0.03
N PHE A 248 -48.25 -17.11 -0.31
CA PHE A 248 -47.11 -16.54 -1.06
C PHE A 248 -46.75 -17.39 -2.29
N ASN A 249 -47.64 -18.27 -2.76
CA ASN A 249 -47.35 -19.15 -3.89
C ASN A 249 -47.23 -18.32 -5.17
N GLY A 250 -46.12 -18.41 -5.89
CA GLY A 250 -45.75 -17.55 -7.02
C GLY A 250 -45.23 -16.15 -6.65
N ALA A 251 -45.04 -15.83 -5.36
CA ALA A 251 -44.47 -14.54 -4.94
C ALA A 251 -42.93 -14.56 -5.05
N GLU A 252 -42.41 -14.64 -6.28
CA GLU A 252 -40.98 -14.83 -6.63
C GLU A 252 -39.99 -14.09 -5.73
N LYS A 253 -40.21 -12.78 -5.48
CA LYS A 253 -39.29 -11.93 -4.71
C LYS A 253 -39.44 -12.01 -3.19
N PHE A 254 -40.44 -12.73 -2.66
CA PHE A 254 -40.77 -12.69 -1.25
C PHE A 254 -39.74 -13.40 -0.39
N ASN A 255 -39.07 -12.63 0.48
CA ASN A 255 -38.18 -13.13 1.53
C ASN A 255 -38.37 -12.32 2.83
N GLY A 256 -39.59 -11.83 3.05
CA GLY A 256 -39.94 -10.99 4.20
C GLY A 256 -40.01 -11.78 5.51
N ASN A 257 -39.51 -11.21 6.60
CA ASN A 257 -39.48 -11.90 7.89
C ASN A 257 -40.89 -12.20 8.42
N ILE A 258 -41.13 -13.50 8.67
CA ILE A 258 -42.36 -14.10 9.23
C ILE A 258 -42.06 -15.13 10.33
N SER A 259 -40.84 -15.14 10.89
CA SER A 259 -40.40 -16.13 11.90
C SER A 259 -41.15 -16.05 13.23
N ASN A 260 -41.84 -14.93 13.47
CA ASN A 260 -42.57 -14.64 14.71
C ASN A 260 -44.08 -14.93 14.60
N TRP A 261 -44.57 -15.37 13.44
CA TRP A 261 -45.99 -15.66 13.25
C TRP A 261 -46.46 -16.81 14.13
N ASN A 262 -47.57 -16.60 14.84
CA ASN A 262 -48.25 -17.65 15.58
C ASN A 262 -49.21 -18.39 14.63
N THR A 263 -48.86 -19.63 14.28
CA THR A 263 -49.68 -20.50 13.42
C THR A 263 -50.52 -21.52 14.21
N SER A 264 -50.63 -21.42 15.54
CA SER A 264 -51.27 -22.45 16.37
C SER A 264 -52.74 -22.74 16.02
N ASN A 265 -53.44 -21.78 15.43
CA ASN A 265 -54.83 -21.90 15.01
C ASN A 265 -54.99 -22.12 13.48
N VAL A 266 -53.88 -22.20 12.74
CA VAL A 266 -53.91 -22.47 11.29
C VAL A 266 -54.17 -23.95 11.06
N THR A 267 -55.26 -24.27 10.36
CA THR A 267 -55.66 -25.63 10.00
C THR A 267 -55.19 -26.03 8.61
N THR A 268 -55.00 -25.06 7.71
CA THR A 268 -54.54 -25.29 6.33
C THR A 268 -53.59 -24.19 5.84
N MET A 269 -52.55 -24.57 5.09
CA MET A 269 -51.58 -23.67 4.48
C MET A 269 -51.00 -24.25 3.16
N GLU A 270 -51.84 -24.90 2.35
CA GLU A 270 -51.44 -25.66 1.14
C GLU A 270 -50.48 -24.89 0.22
N GLU A 271 -49.38 -25.52 -0.20
CA GLU A 271 -48.29 -24.93 -1.01
C GLU A 271 -47.90 -23.46 -0.70
N ILE A 272 -47.90 -23.03 0.56
CA ILE A 272 -47.73 -21.62 0.97
C ILE A 272 -46.56 -20.85 0.32
N PHE A 273 -45.42 -21.49 0.02
CA PHE A 273 -44.25 -20.89 -0.66
C PHE A 273 -43.90 -21.55 -2.01
N GLY A 274 -44.83 -22.29 -2.64
CA GLY A 274 -44.59 -22.87 -3.97
C GLY A 274 -44.40 -21.77 -5.02
N GLY A 275 -43.26 -21.72 -5.72
CA GLY A 275 -42.89 -20.63 -6.63
C GLY A 275 -42.35 -19.36 -5.95
N ALA A 276 -42.19 -19.32 -4.63
CA ALA A 276 -41.54 -18.21 -3.91
C ALA A 276 -40.01 -18.38 -3.94
N SER A 277 -39.42 -18.25 -5.13
CA SER A 277 -38.06 -18.69 -5.43
C SER A 277 -36.93 -18.05 -4.62
N ASN A 278 -37.14 -16.86 -4.06
CA ASN A 278 -36.17 -16.19 -3.16
C ASN A 278 -36.40 -16.48 -1.66
N PHE A 279 -37.33 -17.34 -1.26
CA PHE A 279 -37.70 -17.51 0.15
C PHE A 279 -36.68 -18.34 0.95
N THR A 280 -36.07 -17.73 1.98
CA THR A 280 -35.01 -18.36 2.81
C THR A 280 -35.17 -18.11 4.32
N GLN A 281 -36.36 -17.71 4.81
CA GLN A 281 -36.57 -17.37 6.23
C GLN A 281 -36.72 -18.60 7.13
N ASP A 282 -36.30 -18.49 8.40
CA ASP A 282 -36.47 -19.55 9.40
C ASP A 282 -37.91 -19.60 9.93
N ILE A 283 -38.70 -20.57 9.45
CA ILE A 283 -40.07 -20.85 9.94
C ILE A 283 -40.13 -21.92 11.04
N SER A 284 -39.01 -22.37 11.61
CA SER A 284 -38.99 -23.46 12.61
C SER A 284 -39.75 -23.17 13.90
N ASN A 285 -40.00 -21.89 14.21
CA ASN A 285 -40.85 -21.47 15.32
C ASN A 285 -42.32 -21.88 15.12
N TRP A 286 -42.81 -21.89 13.86
CA TRP A 286 -44.22 -22.12 13.53
C TRP A 286 -44.77 -23.42 14.12
N ASN A 287 -46.00 -23.38 14.61
CA ASN A 287 -46.65 -24.54 15.19
C ASN A 287 -47.49 -25.28 14.15
N PHE A 288 -47.15 -26.55 13.91
CA PHE A 288 -47.85 -27.44 12.97
C PHE A 288 -48.87 -28.38 13.64
N SER A 289 -49.13 -28.26 14.95
CA SER A 289 -49.99 -29.20 15.72
C SER A 289 -51.45 -29.26 15.26
N SER A 290 -51.90 -28.25 14.53
CA SER A 290 -53.29 -28.08 14.10
C SER A 290 -53.51 -28.39 12.61
N LEU A 291 -52.44 -28.80 11.90
CA LEU A 291 -52.49 -29.22 10.50
C LEU A 291 -52.88 -30.70 10.39
N SER A 292 -53.77 -31.02 9.45
CA SER A 292 -54.16 -32.40 9.12
C SER A 292 -53.14 -33.13 8.23
N SER A 293 -52.20 -32.41 7.61
CA SER A 293 -51.22 -32.94 6.66
C SER A 293 -49.99 -32.00 6.53
N PRO A 294 -48.77 -32.53 6.27
CA PRO A 294 -47.59 -31.74 5.91
C PRO A 294 -47.50 -31.32 4.43
N ARG A 295 -48.47 -31.68 3.56
CA ARG A 295 -48.60 -31.14 2.17
C ARG A 295 -48.59 -29.62 2.10
N ASN A 296 -48.85 -29.00 3.24
CA ASN A 296 -48.94 -27.58 3.46
C ASN A 296 -47.59 -26.83 3.54
N ILE A 297 -46.43 -27.46 3.30
CA ILE A 297 -45.13 -26.75 3.32
C ILE A 297 -44.33 -27.06 2.05
N ALA A 298 -44.73 -26.45 0.93
CA ALA A 298 -43.94 -26.44 -0.30
C ALA A 298 -43.01 -25.21 -0.31
N ILE A 299 -41.70 -25.43 -0.37
CA ILE A 299 -40.65 -24.43 -0.59
C ILE A 299 -39.85 -24.89 -1.83
N LYS A 300 -40.42 -24.63 -3.00
CA LYS A 300 -39.91 -25.09 -4.31
C LYS A 300 -40.08 -23.99 -5.36
N ASP A 301 -39.23 -23.95 -6.36
CA ASP A 301 -39.43 -23.25 -7.63
C ASP A 301 -39.44 -24.29 -8.76
N GLU A 302 -40.59 -24.49 -9.41
CA GLU A 302 -40.74 -25.50 -10.46
C GLU A 302 -39.98 -25.16 -11.75
N GLY A 303 -39.48 -23.93 -11.88
CA GLY A 303 -38.61 -23.50 -12.97
C GLY A 303 -37.11 -23.68 -12.69
N ASN A 304 -36.71 -24.04 -11.46
CA ASN A 304 -35.32 -23.88 -11.00
C ASN A 304 -34.87 -25.00 -10.05
N ASN A 305 -33.76 -25.66 -10.37
CA ASN A 305 -33.19 -26.76 -9.57
C ASN A 305 -32.15 -26.30 -8.53
N SER A 306 -32.14 -25.02 -8.15
CA SER A 306 -31.22 -24.48 -7.14
C SER A 306 -31.69 -24.78 -5.71
N PHE A 307 -30.86 -25.47 -4.92
CA PHE A 307 -31.13 -25.74 -3.49
C PHE A 307 -30.85 -24.48 -2.64
N GLN A 308 -31.78 -23.52 -2.64
CA GLN A 308 -31.61 -22.23 -1.95
C GLN A 308 -32.03 -22.25 -0.48
N TYR A 309 -32.94 -23.14 -0.09
CA TYR A 309 -33.46 -23.12 1.28
C TYR A 309 -32.41 -23.65 2.28
N PRO A 310 -32.09 -22.94 3.38
CA PRO A 310 -30.98 -23.34 4.26
C PRO A 310 -31.19 -24.70 4.95
N LYS A 311 -30.22 -25.61 4.80
CA LYS A 311 -30.29 -26.98 5.35
C LYS A 311 -30.54 -27.05 6.86
N GLU A 312 -30.04 -26.08 7.61
CA GLU A 312 -30.30 -25.97 9.06
C GLU A 312 -31.77 -25.66 9.37
N TYR A 313 -32.45 -24.86 8.55
CA TYR A 313 -33.88 -24.57 8.73
C TYR A 313 -34.73 -25.74 8.22
N TYR A 314 -34.31 -26.42 7.15
CA TYR A 314 -34.94 -27.64 6.67
C TYR A 314 -34.91 -28.75 7.74
N LYS A 315 -33.76 -28.98 8.37
CA LYS A 315 -33.59 -29.90 9.51
C LYS A 315 -34.58 -29.62 10.63
N LYS A 316 -34.67 -28.36 11.10
CA LYS A 316 -35.62 -27.96 12.14
C LYS A 316 -37.08 -28.19 11.73
N ILE A 317 -37.44 -27.99 10.46
CA ILE A 317 -38.79 -28.29 9.94
C ILE A 317 -39.07 -29.79 10.06
N LEU A 318 -38.14 -30.66 9.64
CA LEU A 318 -38.29 -32.12 9.78
C LEU A 318 -38.43 -32.54 11.26
N GLU A 319 -37.64 -31.95 12.16
CA GLU A 319 -37.75 -32.19 13.61
C GLU A 319 -39.11 -31.76 14.16
N LYS A 320 -39.63 -30.60 13.73
CA LYS A 320 -40.95 -30.08 14.12
C LYS A 320 -42.09 -30.93 13.56
N ILE A 321 -42.00 -31.38 12.31
CA ILE A 321 -42.95 -32.32 11.68
C ILE A 321 -42.95 -33.66 12.44
N LYS A 322 -41.78 -34.25 12.70
CA LYS A 322 -41.63 -35.51 13.47
C LYS A 322 -42.26 -35.43 14.87
N LYS A 323 -42.23 -34.25 15.50
CA LYS A 323 -42.81 -34.01 16.83
C LYS A 323 -44.32 -33.77 16.78
N ASN A 324 -44.81 -33.02 15.80
CA ASN A 324 -46.17 -32.49 15.80
C ASN A 324 -47.17 -33.34 14.99
N ILE A 325 -46.72 -34.10 13.98
CA ILE A 325 -47.59 -34.84 13.06
C ILE A 325 -47.33 -36.35 13.24
N PRO A 326 -48.30 -37.14 13.73
CA PRO A 326 -48.05 -38.54 14.14
C PRO A 326 -48.09 -39.55 12.98
N SER A 327 -48.78 -39.24 11.88
CA SER A 327 -49.00 -40.11 10.73
C SER A 327 -49.04 -39.29 9.43
N PHE A 328 -48.65 -39.90 8.31
CA PHE A 328 -48.61 -39.26 6.99
C PHE A 328 -49.39 -40.13 6.00
N ASN A 329 -50.47 -39.61 5.43
CA ASN A 329 -51.42 -40.38 4.63
C ASN A 329 -51.04 -40.38 3.14
N GLY A 330 -49.78 -40.72 2.85
CA GLY A 330 -49.19 -40.50 1.52
C GLY A 330 -49.06 -39.01 1.20
N ASP A 331 -48.62 -38.23 2.18
CA ASP A 331 -48.40 -36.79 2.05
C ASP A 331 -47.03 -36.49 1.42
N THR A 332 -46.88 -35.32 0.79
CA THR A 332 -45.63 -34.89 0.16
C THR A 332 -45.12 -33.59 0.78
N LEU A 333 -43.85 -33.55 1.16
CA LEU A 333 -43.12 -32.36 1.58
C LEU A 333 -42.09 -31.98 0.50
N SER A 334 -42.30 -30.86 -0.18
CA SER A 334 -41.44 -30.39 -1.27
C SER A 334 -40.53 -29.25 -0.79
N ILE A 335 -39.25 -29.49 -0.55
CA ILE A 335 -38.30 -28.47 -0.06
C ILE A 335 -36.99 -28.51 -0.87
N GLN A 336 -36.70 -27.43 -1.61
CA GLN A 336 -35.44 -27.26 -2.35
C GLN A 336 -34.27 -26.91 -1.43
N SER A 337 -33.81 -27.91 -0.67
CA SER A 337 -32.67 -27.86 0.24
C SER A 337 -31.71 -29.03 -0.02
N SER A 338 -30.44 -28.85 0.30
CA SER A 338 -29.54 -29.98 0.54
C SER A 338 -29.79 -30.62 1.90
N TYR A 339 -29.39 -31.87 2.06
CA TYR A 339 -29.26 -32.55 3.36
C TYR A 339 -28.05 -33.48 3.38
N CYS A 340 -27.42 -33.61 4.55
CA CYS A 340 -26.31 -34.54 4.76
C CYS A 340 -26.38 -35.21 6.14
N ASP A 341 -26.12 -34.45 7.22
CA ASP A 341 -25.98 -34.98 8.59
C ASP A 341 -27.28 -35.57 9.17
N PHE A 342 -28.44 -35.08 8.74
CA PHE A 342 -29.76 -35.52 9.20
C PHE A 342 -30.46 -36.53 8.27
N TYR A 343 -29.73 -37.23 7.39
CA TYR A 343 -30.33 -38.21 6.46
C TYR A 343 -31.22 -39.27 7.15
N LYS A 344 -30.84 -39.71 8.36
CA LYS A 344 -31.63 -40.65 9.18
C LYS A 344 -32.98 -40.10 9.60
N LEU A 345 -33.07 -38.81 9.93
CA LEU A 345 -34.33 -38.14 10.27
C LEU A 345 -35.28 -38.12 9.07
N ARG A 346 -34.74 -37.86 7.86
CA ARG A 346 -35.49 -37.95 6.60
C ARG A 346 -35.96 -39.37 6.33
N ASP A 347 -35.11 -40.38 6.53
CA ASP A 347 -35.47 -41.79 6.37
C ASP A 347 -36.58 -42.22 7.34
N GLU A 348 -36.48 -41.87 8.63
CA GLU A 348 -37.51 -42.17 9.64
C GLU A 348 -38.88 -41.56 9.28
N LEU A 349 -38.90 -40.34 8.73
CA LEU A 349 -40.13 -39.70 8.25
C LEU A 349 -40.67 -40.38 6.99
N THR A 350 -39.79 -40.78 6.08
CA THR A 350 -40.17 -41.51 4.85
C THR A 350 -40.76 -42.89 5.20
N GLN A 351 -40.18 -43.60 6.16
CA GLN A 351 -40.69 -44.87 6.68
C GLN A 351 -42.06 -44.75 7.37
N LYS A 352 -42.41 -43.56 7.87
CA LYS A 352 -43.75 -43.24 8.40
C LYS A 352 -44.77 -42.85 7.32
N GLY A 353 -44.40 -42.85 6.04
CA GLY A 353 -45.28 -42.53 4.91
C GLY A 353 -45.20 -41.09 4.39
N LEU A 354 -44.23 -40.28 4.83
CA LEU A 354 -44.00 -38.95 4.27
C LEU A 354 -43.17 -39.05 2.98
N THR A 355 -43.76 -38.73 1.84
CA THR A 355 -42.99 -38.47 0.62
C THR A 355 -42.23 -37.16 0.82
N ILE A 356 -40.94 -37.16 0.49
CA ILE A 356 -40.10 -35.98 0.53
C ILE A 356 -39.44 -35.86 -0.83
N ASP A 357 -39.63 -34.71 -1.49
CA ASP A 357 -39.11 -34.43 -2.83
C ASP A 357 -38.51 -33.01 -2.94
N HIS A 358 -37.90 -32.75 -4.11
CA HIS A 358 -37.10 -31.55 -4.41
C HIS A 358 -35.87 -31.29 -3.52
N ASP A 359 -35.65 -32.07 -2.46
CA ASP A 359 -34.41 -32.06 -1.68
C ASP A 359 -33.34 -32.96 -2.30
N LYS A 360 -32.07 -32.76 -1.92
CA LYS A 360 -30.93 -33.53 -2.44
C LYS A 360 -29.97 -33.95 -1.32
N PHE A 361 -29.61 -35.24 -1.33
CA PHE A 361 -28.48 -35.71 -0.54
C PHE A 361 -27.17 -35.15 -1.11
N ASP A 362 -26.51 -34.29 -0.34
CA ASP A 362 -25.38 -33.49 -0.81
C ASP A 362 -24.38 -33.31 0.34
N CYS A 363 -23.42 -34.23 0.42
CA CYS A 363 -22.35 -34.23 1.42
C CYS A 363 -21.01 -33.91 0.75
N HIS A 364 -20.23 -33.01 1.35
CA HIS A 364 -18.92 -32.59 0.84
C HIS A 364 -17.79 -32.97 1.81
N PRO A 365 -17.50 -34.28 1.99
CA PRO A 365 -16.38 -34.72 2.79
C PRO A 365 -15.05 -34.30 2.15
N LYS A 366 -14.14 -33.74 2.95
CA LYS A 366 -12.83 -33.26 2.53
C LYS A 366 -11.76 -34.22 3.02
N LEU A 367 -10.87 -34.62 2.11
CA LEU A 367 -9.71 -35.44 2.41
C LEU A 367 -8.46 -34.65 1.99
N SER A 368 -7.48 -34.55 2.89
CA SER A 368 -6.20 -33.90 2.60
C SER A 368 -5.04 -34.71 3.16
N ILE A 369 -3.94 -34.75 2.41
CA ILE A 369 -2.70 -35.42 2.78
C ILE A 369 -1.71 -34.31 3.10
N SER A 370 -1.21 -34.24 4.34
CA SER A 370 -0.03 -33.42 4.61
C SER A 370 1.18 -34.09 3.98
N ALA A 371 1.94 -33.33 3.18
CA ALA A 371 3.16 -33.85 2.59
C ALA A 371 4.28 -33.89 3.65
N PRO A 372 4.99 -35.02 3.81
CA PRO A 372 6.09 -35.12 4.76
C PRO A 372 7.23 -34.16 4.40
N THR A 373 7.83 -33.53 5.40
CA THR A 373 9.10 -32.81 5.23
C THR A 373 10.21 -33.80 4.89
N THR A 374 10.96 -33.51 3.82
CA THR A 374 12.03 -34.38 3.28
C THR A 374 13.10 -34.70 4.32
N LEU A 375 13.28 -35.98 4.62
CA LEU A 375 14.28 -36.51 5.56
C LEU A 375 14.96 -37.76 4.96
N SER A 376 16.25 -37.94 5.24
CA SER A 376 17.08 -38.98 4.64
C SER A 376 16.90 -40.35 5.31
N GLY A 377 16.50 -41.37 4.53
CA GLY A 377 16.45 -42.76 4.99
C GLY A 377 15.44 -43.60 4.21
N SER A 378 15.57 -44.93 4.30
CA SER A 378 14.76 -45.91 3.58
C SER A 378 13.33 -46.13 4.13
N ALA A 379 12.81 -45.18 4.93
CA ALA A 379 11.43 -45.16 5.37
C ALA A 379 10.97 -43.73 5.70
N ILE A 380 9.79 -43.34 5.23
CA ILE A 380 9.14 -42.07 5.59
C ILE A 380 7.97 -42.39 6.54
N THR A 381 7.99 -41.83 7.74
CA THR A 381 7.02 -42.10 8.81
C THR A 381 5.94 -41.02 8.97
N ASP A 382 6.22 -39.80 8.50
CA ASP A 382 5.53 -38.59 8.99
C ASP A 382 4.47 -38.06 8.01
N THR A 383 3.80 -38.97 7.29
CA THR A 383 2.65 -38.60 6.43
C THR A 383 1.36 -38.69 7.21
N THR A 384 0.84 -37.55 7.69
CA THR A 384 -0.48 -37.50 8.32
C THR A 384 -1.56 -37.12 7.30
N ILE A 385 -2.64 -37.89 7.30
CA ILE A 385 -3.81 -37.73 6.43
C ILE A 385 -4.96 -37.27 7.30
N THR A 386 -5.54 -36.12 6.97
CA THR A 386 -6.67 -35.53 7.69
C THR A 386 -7.94 -35.69 6.86
N PHE A 387 -9.00 -36.21 7.47
CA PHE A 387 -10.31 -36.33 6.84
C PHE A 387 -11.34 -35.56 7.66
N GLU A 388 -12.07 -34.64 7.02
CA GLU A 388 -13.16 -33.86 7.63
C GLU A 388 -14.47 -34.14 6.90
N SER A 389 -15.52 -34.49 7.64
CA SER A 389 -16.80 -34.94 7.10
C SER A 389 -17.96 -34.15 7.69
N GLU A 390 -18.95 -33.76 6.90
CA GLU A 390 -20.19 -33.19 7.46
C GLU A 390 -20.94 -34.19 8.35
N LEU A 391 -20.78 -35.49 8.10
CA LEU A 391 -21.31 -36.59 8.89
C LEU A 391 -20.35 -36.96 10.02
N SER A 392 -20.87 -37.14 11.23
CA SER A 392 -20.15 -37.80 12.31
C SER A 392 -19.89 -39.28 11.99
N LEU A 393 -18.68 -39.72 12.29
CA LEU A 393 -18.14 -41.04 11.98
C LEU A 393 -17.98 -41.87 13.27
N THR A 394 -17.81 -43.18 13.10
CA THR A 394 -17.63 -44.16 14.18
C THR A 394 -16.39 -45.01 13.93
N ASN A 395 -15.88 -45.73 14.94
CA ASN A 395 -14.70 -46.59 14.78
C ASN A 395 -14.88 -47.66 13.68
N GLY A 396 -16.11 -48.09 13.38
CA GLY A 396 -16.39 -49.00 12.26
C GLY A 396 -16.19 -48.33 10.89
N ASP A 397 -16.47 -47.02 10.79
CA ASP A 397 -16.35 -46.25 9.55
C ASP A 397 -14.91 -45.97 9.14
N LEU A 398 -13.95 -46.17 10.05
CA LEU A 398 -12.52 -46.06 9.73
C LEU A 398 -12.11 -47.09 8.66
N SER A 399 -12.82 -48.22 8.55
CA SER A 399 -12.65 -49.21 7.49
C SER A 399 -13.06 -48.71 6.09
N SER A 400 -13.80 -47.60 6.01
CA SER A 400 -14.16 -46.94 4.75
C SER A 400 -13.07 -46.00 4.21
N LEU A 401 -12.01 -45.72 4.98
CA LEU A 401 -10.82 -45.04 4.47
C LEU A 401 -9.75 -46.09 4.09
N SER A 402 -9.16 -45.94 2.90
CA SER A 402 -8.19 -46.89 2.37
C SER A 402 -7.19 -46.22 1.44
N VAL A 403 -6.02 -46.82 1.28
CA VAL A 403 -5.09 -46.46 0.20
C VAL A 403 -5.71 -46.87 -1.14
N ASP A 404 -5.69 -45.97 -2.11
CA ASP A 404 -6.17 -46.25 -3.45
C ASP A 404 -5.07 -46.94 -4.27
N THR A 405 -5.07 -48.27 -4.24
CA THR A 405 -4.06 -49.16 -4.85
C THR A 405 -3.80 -48.86 -6.32
N ASP A 406 -4.84 -48.48 -7.05
CA ASP A 406 -4.80 -48.35 -8.51
C ASP A 406 -4.16 -47.02 -8.94
N ASN A 407 -4.19 -46.02 -8.04
CA ASN A 407 -3.60 -44.68 -8.22
C ASN A 407 -2.42 -44.42 -7.28
N THR A 408 -1.84 -45.46 -6.66
CA THR A 408 -0.69 -45.36 -5.74
C THR A 408 0.51 -46.11 -6.31
N THR A 409 1.61 -45.41 -6.57
CA THR A 409 2.84 -46.01 -7.15
C THR A 409 3.91 -46.34 -6.11
N VAL A 410 3.82 -45.77 -4.89
CA VAL A 410 4.72 -46.05 -3.76
C VAL A 410 4.33 -47.33 -3.00
N LYS A 411 5.32 -48.03 -2.42
CA LYS A 411 5.07 -49.11 -1.44
C LYS A 411 4.84 -48.49 -0.06
N TYR A 412 3.90 -49.06 0.69
CA TYR A 412 3.52 -48.60 2.01
C TYR A 412 3.35 -49.76 2.99
N SER A 413 3.39 -49.43 4.28
CA SER A 413 2.98 -50.27 5.40
C SER A 413 2.24 -49.41 6.43
N ASP A 414 1.71 -50.05 7.48
CA ASP A 414 1.29 -49.37 8.71
C ASP A 414 0.25 -48.24 8.53
N PHE A 415 -0.62 -48.36 7.50
CA PHE A 415 -1.77 -47.49 7.31
C PHE A 415 -2.77 -47.70 8.46
N ASN A 416 -2.83 -46.73 9.37
CA ASN A 416 -3.64 -46.78 10.58
C ASN A 416 -4.43 -45.48 10.73
N CYS A 417 -5.69 -45.59 11.16
CA CYS A 417 -6.60 -44.47 11.33
C CYS A 417 -7.18 -44.43 12.75
N SER A 418 -7.41 -43.22 13.25
CA SER A 418 -8.07 -42.96 14.53
C SER A 418 -9.02 -41.76 14.40
N LEU A 419 -10.16 -41.84 15.09
CA LEU A 419 -11.07 -40.71 15.26
C LEU A 419 -10.41 -39.62 16.12
N ASP A 420 -10.62 -38.36 15.74
CA ASP A 420 -10.24 -37.20 16.54
C ASP A 420 -11.22 -37.00 17.71
N THR A 421 -10.94 -36.01 18.55
CA THR A 421 -11.85 -35.46 19.57
C THR A 421 -13.16 -34.93 18.98
N ASP A 422 -13.13 -34.42 17.74
CA ASP A 422 -14.31 -34.14 16.93
C ASP A 422 -14.68 -35.40 16.12
N PRO A 423 -15.87 -36.01 16.32
CA PRO A 423 -16.27 -37.21 15.57
C PRO A 423 -16.51 -36.96 14.08
N LYS A 424 -16.42 -35.71 13.60
CA LYS A 424 -16.39 -35.36 12.17
C LYS A 424 -15.00 -35.43 11.56
N LYS A 425 -13.95 -35.64 12.36
CA LYS A 425 -12.55 -35.64 11.94
C LYS A 425 -11.88 -36.99 12.21
N VAL A 426 -11.04 -37.40 11.27
CA VAL A 426 -10.21 -38.61 11.36
C VAL A 426 -8.78 -38.26 11.01
N GLN A 427 -7.85 -38.74 11.84
CA GLN A 427 -6.42 -38.65 11.66
C GLN A 427 -5.90 -40.03 11.26
N CYS A 428 -5.12 -40.13 10.19
CA CYS A 428 -4.44 -41.37 9.82
C CYS A 428 -2.96 -41.15 9.58
N SER A 429 -2.16 -42.17 9.90
CA SER A 429 -0.74 -42.26 9.58
C SER A 429 -0.51 -43.35 8.54
N ILE A 430 0.50 -43.16 7.69
CA ILE A 430 0.98 -44.18 6.75
C ILE A 430 2.50 -44.15 6.69
N LYS A 431 3.13 -45.33 6.68
CA LYS A 431 4.57 -45.46 6.49
C LYS A 431 4.86 -45.80 5.05
N ILE A 432 5.72 -45.02 4.39
CA ILE A 432 6.15 -45.28 3.01
C ILE A 432 7.50 -45.99 3.06
N THR A 433 7.62 -47.09 2.32
CA THR A 433 8.71 -48.07 2.47
C THR A 433 9.53 -48.30 1.20
N ALA A 434 9.07 -47.86 0.03
CA ALA A 434 9.87 -47.69 -1.19
C ALA A 434 9.13 -46.87 -2.25
N THR A 435 9.87 -46.19 -3.11
CA THR A 435 9.39 -45.65 -4.39
C THR A 435 9.60 -46.68 -5.52
N LYS A 436 9.02 -46.42 -6.71
CA LYS A 436 9.46 -47.06 -7.96
C LYS A 436 10.33 -46.06 -8.71
N GLU A 437 11.58 -46.39 -9.02
CA GLU A 437 12.54 -45.46 -9.65
C GLU A 437 12.07 -44.90 -11.01
N GLU A 438 11.23 -45.64 -11.74
CA GLU A 438 10.82 -45.32 -13.12
C GLU A 438 9.53 -44.48 -13.24
N GLN A 439 8.83 -44.16 -12.15
CA GLN A 439 7.52 -43.50 -12.19
C GLN A 439 7.38 -42.41 -11.11
N ALA A 440 6.63 -41.35 -11.42
CA ALA A 440 6.33 -40.29 -10.46
C ALA A 440 5.73 -40.89 -9.16
N PRO A 441 6.34 -40.64 -7.99
CA PRO A 441 5.99 -41.34 -6.75
C PRO A 441 4.74 -40.74 -6.12
N LYS A 442 3.62 -41.41 -6.37
CA LYS A 442 2.26 -40.98 -6.05
C LYS A 442 1.68 -41.80 -4.91
N LEU A 443 1.12 -41.13 -3.92
CA LEU A 443 0.23 -41.70 -2.91
C LEU A 443 -1.18 -41.18 -3.18
N SER A 444 -2.16 -42.08 -3.23
CA SER A 444 -3.58 -41.74 -3.33
C SER A 444 -4.37 -42.42 -2.22
N ILE A 445 -5.26 -41.68 -1.56
CA ILE A 445 -6.13 -42.17 -0.49
C ILE A 445 -7.59 -41.97 -0.93
N LYS A 446 -8.45 -42.94 -0.64
CA LYS A 446 -9.89 -42.89 -0.91
C LYS A 446 -10.71 -43.17 0.35
N PHE A 447 -11.72 -42.34 0.56
CA PHE A 447 -12.87 -42.63 1.42
C PHE A 447 -14.01 -43.11 0.54
N LEU A 448 -14.68 -44.21 0.92
CA LEU A 448 -15.92 -44.65 0.29
C LEU A 448 -16.82 -45.34 1.32
N LYS A 449 -17.93 -44.70 1.68
CA LYS A 449 -18.94 -45.24 2.59
C LYS A 449 -20.33 -45.24 1.94
N ASP A 450 -21.00 -46.38 2.01
CA ASP A 450 -22.41 -46.53 1.61
C ASP A 450 -23.31 -46.22 2.82
N LEU A 451 -24.44 -45.54 2.57
CA LEU A 451 -25.43 -45.14 3.58
C LEU A 451 -26.83 -45.72 3.29
N GLY A 452 -26.95 -46.62 2.31
CA GLY A 452 -28.22 -47.14 1.82
C GLY A 452 -29.07 -46.08 1.10
N ASN A 453 -30.16 -46.54 0.48
CA ASN A 453 -31.07 -45.74 -0.35
C ASN A 453 -30.30 -44.95 -1.43
N ASP A 454 -29.40 -45.64 -2.14
CA ASP A 454 -28.51 -45.13 -3.22
C ASP A 454 -27.55 -43.99 -2.83
N ARG A 455 -27.44 -43.65 -1.54
CA ARG A 455 -26.53 -42.62 -1.04
C ARG A 455 -25.16 -43.19 -0.74
N LYS A 456 -24.16 -42.71 -1.48
CA LYS A 456 -22.75 -43.00 -1.25
C LYS A 456 -22.00 -41.69 -1.01
N ILE A 457 -21.11 -41.70 -0.02
CA ILE A 457 -20.18 -40.59 0.23
C ILE A 457 -18.78 -41.05 -0.13
N ALA A 458 -18.07 -40.22 -0.89
CA ALA A 458 -16.73 -40.51 -1.36
C ALA A 458 -15.87 -39.25 -1.32
N ALA A 459 -14.58 -39.43 -1.03
CA ALA A 459 -13.56 -38.40 -1.15
C ALA A 459 -12.26 -39.06 -1.62
N THR A 460 -11.49 -38.37 -2.45
CA THR A 460 -10.15 -38.81 -2.87
C THR A 460 -9.16 -37.68 -2.71
N ALA A 461 -7.92 -38.03 -2.38
CA ALA A 461 -6.80 -37.11 -2.32
C ALA A 461 -5.54 -37.81 -2.83
N SER A 462 -4.66 -37.07 -3.51
CA SER A 462 -3.40 -37.58 -4.03
C SER A 462 -2.27 -36.58 -3.82
N THR A 463 -1.04 -37.07 -3.71
CA THR A 463 0.20 -36.28 -3.71
C THR A 463 1.30 -37.00 -4.49
N GLU A 464 2.19 -36.25 -5.15
CA GLU A 464 3.11 -36.76 -6.20
C GLU A 464 4.60 -36.44 -5.92
N TYR A 465 4.92 -35.96 -4.71
CA TYR A 465 6.24 -35.40 -4.35
C TYR A 465 7.06 -36.26 -3.37
N ILE A 466 6.86 -37.58 -3.35
CA ILE A 466 7.53 -38.50 -2.41
C ILE A 466 8.89 -38.93 -2.98
N ALA A 467 9.88 -38.04 -2.94
CA ALA A 467 11.25 -38.36 -3.37
C ALA A 467 12.03 -39.11 -2.28
N ILE A 468 12.62 -40.26 -2.64
CA ILE A 468 13.63 -40.96 -1.86
C ILE A 468 14.88 -41.06 -2.75
N ASP A 469 16.01 -40.57 -2.25
CA ASP A 469 17.33 -40.75 -2.86
C ASP A 469 18.30 -41.16 -1.75
N GLU A 470 18.95 -42.31 -1.94
CA GLU A 470 19.80 -42.96 -0.93
C GLU A 470 21.30 -42.64 -1.13
N VAL A 471 21.67 -41.97 -2.21
CA VAL A 471 23.07 -41.73 -2.59
C VAL A 471 23.46 -40.29 -2.27
N LYS A 472 24.48 -40.10 -1.42
CA LYS A 472 25.05 -38.76 -1.20
C LYS A 472 25.81 -38.29 -2.45
N PRO A 473 25.71 -37.01 -2.84
CA PRO A 473 26.40 -36.48 -4.01
C PRO A 473 27.93 -36.51 -3.81
N GLY A 474 28.67 -37.12 -4.74
CA GLY A 474 30.13 -37.09 -4.70
C GLY A 474 30.69 -35.79 -5.28
N ILE A 475 31.79 -35.28 -4.73
CA ILE A 475 32.64 -34.26 -5.40
C ILE A 475 33.81 -35.00 -6.04
N SER A 476 34.07 -34.79 -7.33
CA SER A 476 35.18 -35.40 -8.05
C SER A 476 35.94 -34.39 -8.92
N ASN A 477 37.15 -34.75 -9.36
CA ASN A 477 38.03 -33.94 -10.20
C ASN A 477 38.27 -32.49 -9.69
N LEU A 478 38.16 -32.30 -8.36
CA LEU A 478 38.40 -31.02 -7.69
C LEU A 478 39.87 -30.61 -7.89
N SER A 479 40.06 -29.50 -8.60
CA SER A 479 41.35 -28.92 -8.94
C SER A 479 41.32 -27.41 -8.73
N SER A 480 42.50 -26.83 -8.45
CA SER A 480 42.64 -25.43 -8.07
C SER A 480 43.93 -24.84 -8.62
N ASN A 481 43.87 -23.60 -9.08
CA ASN A 481 45.01 -22.79 -9.48
C ASN A 481 44.97 -21.46 -8.71
N SER A 482 46.11 -21.01 -8.15
CA SER A 482 46.19 -19.72 -7.47
C SER A 482 47.09 -18.77 -8.25
N ILE A 483 46.54 -17.60 -8.60
CA ILE A 483 47.20 -16.57 -9.40
C ILE A 483 47.20 -15.24 -8.64
N ASN A 484 47.85 -14.21 -9.20
CA ASN A 484 47.91 -12.88 -8.61
C ASN A 484 48.43 -12.88 -7.14
N HIS A 485 49.56 -13.56 -6.90
CA HIS A 485 50.18 -13.73 -5.58
C HIS A 485 49.24 -14.33 -4.51
N GLY A 486 48.40 -15.30 -4.92
CA GLY A 486 47.47 -16.02 -4.03
C GLY A 486 46.13 -15.32 -3.79
N LYS A 487 45.89 -14.15 -4.40
CA LYS A 487 44.64 -13.39 -4.28
C LYS A 487 43.49 -14.02 -5.04
N THR A 488 43.75 -14.57 -6.22
CA THR A 488 42.71 -15.08 -7.12
C THR A 488 42.84 -16.60 -7.22
N TRP A 489 41.77 -17.33 -6.92
CA TRP A 489 41.71 -18.79 -6.95
C TRP A 489 40.72 -19.25 -8.01
N GLU A 490 41.21 -19.95 -9.03
CA GLU A 490 40.40 -20.63 -10.04
C GLU A 490 40.16 -22.07 -9.58
N ILE A 491 38.92 -22.54 -9.63
CA ILE A 491 38.52 -23.88 -9.19
C ILE A 491 37.72 -24.57 -10.29
N SER A 492 38.03 -25.84 -10.54
CA SER A 492 37.24 -26.74 -11.39
C SER A 492 36.87 -28.01 -10.62
N PHE A 493 35.62 -28.47 -10.71
CA PHE A 493 35.17 -29.75 -10.13
C PHE A 493 33.94 -30.32 -10.84
N GLN A 494 33.61 -31.58 -10.52
CA GLN A 494 32.45 -32.33 -11.02
C GLN A 494 31.64 -32.92 -9.86
N THR A 495 30.35 -33.19 -10.10
CA THR A 495 29.43 -33.77 -9.11
C THR A 495 28.94 -35.14 -9.56
N ASN A 496 29.35 -36.16 -8.82
CA ASN A 496 29.01 -37.55 -9.11
C ASN A 496 27.70 -37.88 -8.40
N ASP A 497 26.58 -37.51 -9.03
CA ASP A 497 25.23 -37.66 -8.50
C ASP A 497 24.21 -37.98 -9.61
N LYS A 498 23.20 -38.82 -9.29
CA LYS A 498 22.03 -39.07 -10.16
C LYS A 498 20.97 -37.97 -10.04
N GLY A 499 20.82 -37.35 -8.87
CA GLY A 499 19.84 -36.30 -8.61
C GLY A 499 20.17 -34.98 -9.34
N GLY A 500 21.46 -34.65 -9.43
CA GLY A 500 22.00 -33.46 -10.07
C GLY A 500 22.30 -32.36 -9.05
N ALA A 501 23.42 -32.48 -8.33
CA ALA A 501 23.86 -31.57 -7.28
C ALA A 501 24.45 -30.25 -7.83
N GLY A 502 23.58 -29.40 -8.41
CA GLY A 502 23.94 -28.12 -9.02
C GLY A 502 23.96 -28.14 -10.56
N LEU A 503 23.64 -29.29 -11.17
CA LEU A 503 23.33 -29.43 -12.60
C LEU A 503 21.83 -29.22 -12.85
N TRP A 504 21.50 -28.43 -13.87
CA TRP A 504 20.12 -28.03 -14.17
C TRP A 504 19.72 -28.25 -15.62
N LYS A 505 18.47 -28.65 -15.83
CA LYS A 505 17.81 -28.60 -17.14
C LYS A 505 17.09 -27.26 -17.29
N GLU A 506 17.06 -26.72 -18.50
CA GLU A 506 16.56 -25.36 -18.75
C GLU A 506 15.07 -25.16 -18.37
N ASN A 507 14.29 -26.24 -18.41
CA ASN A 507 12.89 -26.27 -17.98
C ASN A 507 12.69 -26.33 -16.45
N GLU A 508 13.75 -26.45 -15.64
CA GLU A 508 13.67 -26.48 -14.17
C GLU A 508 13.78 -25.07 -13.53
N LYS A 509 14.02 -24.01 -14.33
CA LYS A 509 14.16 -22.61 -13.86
C LYS A 509 12.92 -22.02 -13.16
N SER A 510 11.75 -22.66 -13.27
CA SER A 510 10.48 -22.22 -12.65
C SER A 510 10.12 -22.96 -11.35
N ASP A 511 10.97 -23.88 -10.88
CA ASP A 511 10.76 -24.60 -9.61
C ASP A 511 10.97 -23.63 -8.41
N PRO A 512 10.02 -23.45 -7.48
CA PRO A 512 10.21 -22.60 -6.30
C PRO A 512 11.43 -22.97 -5.45
N LYS A 513 11.89 -24.23 -5.50
CA LYS A 513 13.10 -24.72 -4.82
C LYS A 513 14.40 -24.43 -5.60
N TYR A 514 14.37 -23.56 -6.62
CA TYR A 514 15.53 -23.14 -7.41
C TYR A 514 16.75 -22.80 -6.54
N ASN A 515 16.52 -21.99 -5.49
CA ASN A 515 17.56 -21.49 -4.60
C ASN A 515 17.99 -22.47 -3.48
N ASP A 516 17.30 -23.61 -3.32
CA ASP A 516 17.55 -24.57 -2.22
C ASP A 516 18.51 -25.70 -2.61
N ARG A 517 18.72 -25.93 -3.91
CA ARG A 517 19.67 -26.90 -4.50
C ARG A 517 20.99 -26.22 -4.89
N ALA A 518 21.43 -25.26 -4.08
CA ALA A 518 22.58 -24.43 -4.37
C ALA A 518 23.90 -25.12 -3.99
N ILE A 519 24.90 -24.98 -4.86
CA ILE A 519 26.31 -25.14 -4.46
C ILE A 519 26.65 -23.93 -3.58
N THR A 520 27.36 -24.16 -2.48
CA THR A 520 27.80 -23.09 -1.56
C THR A 520 29.30 -23.17 -1.32
N TYR A 521 29.91 -22.04 -0.99
CA TYR A 521 31.34 -21.94 -0.73
C TYR A 521 31.60 -21.19 0.58
N GLY A 522 32.76 -21.42 1.17
CA GLY A 522 33.09 -20.89 2.49
C GLY A 522 34.48 -21.29 2.95
N ILE A 523 34.81 -20.96 4.19
CA ILE A 523 36.15 -21.12 4.76
C ILE A 523 36.14 -22.03 5.98
N SER A 524 37.26 -22.74 6.18
CA SER A 524 37.51 -23.64 7.31
C SER A 524 38.92 -23.38 7.86
N SER A 525 39.15 -23.62 9.15
CA SER A 525 40.51 -23.64 9.71
C SER A 525 41.19 -25.01 9.59
N ASN A 526 40.54 -26.00 8.98
CA ASN A 526 41.11 -27.32 8.73
C ASN A 526 40.74 -27.89 7.34
N LYS A 527 41.54 -28.85 6.87
CA LYS A 527 41.39 -29.47 5.54
C LYS A 527 40.17 -30.41 5.44
N THR A 528 39.59 -30.82 6.56
CA THR A 528 38.36 -31.63 6.63
C THR A 528 37.07 -30.82 6.48
N CYS A 529 37.15 -29.48 6.55
CA CYS A 529 36.02 -28.55 6.52
C CYS A 529 35.05 -28.67 7.73
N ASP A 530 35.51 -29.18 8.88
CA ASP A 530 34.62 -29.46 10.02
C ASP A 530 34.00 -28.21 10.66
N ASN A 531 34.69 -27.06 10.57
CA ASN A 531 34.20 -25.75 11.04
C ASN A 531 33.88 -24.79 9.87
N TYR A 532 33.34 -25.35 8.78
CA TYR A 532 32.87 -24.62 7.61
C TYR A 532 31.98 -23.41 7.97
N THR A 533 32.46 -22.24 7.58
CA THR A 533 31.71 -20.97 7.62
C THR A 533 31.39 -20.55 6.19
N SER A 534 30.11 -20.63 5.80
CA SER A 534 29.67 -20.27 4.44
C SER A 534 29.86 -18.77 4.19
N LEU A 535 30.43 -18.43 3.03
CA LEU A 535 30.60 -17.06 2.54
C LEU A 535 29.58 -16.71 1.45
N GLY A 536 29.03 -17.71 0.72
CA GLY A 536 28.03 -17.46 -0.31
C GLY A 536 27.51 -18.71 -1.02
N LYS A 537 26.52 -18.47 -1.90
CA LYS A 537 26.00 -19.44 -2.88
C LYS A 537 26.65 -19.19 -4.25
N LEU A 538 26.76 -20.22 -5.08
CA LEU A 538 27.22 -20.13 -6.47
C LEU A 538 26.05 -20.32 -7.44
N GLU A 539 26.10 -19.62 -8.57
CA GLU A 539 25.11 -19.78 -9.65
C GLU A 539 25.23 -21.16 -10.29
N PRO A 540 24.16 -21.99 -10.26
CA PRO A 540 24.21 -23.33 -10.84
C PRO A 540 24.29 -23.32 -12.37
N ARG A 541 24.80 -24.41 -12.97
CA ARG A 541 25.05 -24.51 -14.42
C ARG A 541 24.32 -25.67 -15.08
N THR A 542 24.22 -25.62 -16.40
CA THR A 542 23.60 -26.68 -17.23
C THR A 542 24.59 -27.78 -17.64
N THR A 543 25.89 -27.56 -17.47
CA THR A 543 26.97 -28.47 -17.88
C THR A 543 28.12 -28.48 -16.87
N GLU A 544 28.83 -29.60 -16.82
CA GLU A 544 30.07 -29.80 -16.05
C GLU A 544 31.31 -29.83 -16.97
N PRO A 545 32.52 -29.58 -16.43
CA PRO A 545 32.83 -29.28 -15.03
C PRO A 545 32.41 -27.86 -14.61
N PHE A 546 32.15 -27.69 -13.32
CA PHE A 546 31.88 -26.38 -12.73
C PHE A 546 33.17 -25.59 -12.56
N ASN A 547 33.28 -24.46 -13.26
CA ASN A 547 34.43 -23.57 -13.18
C ASN A 547 34.02 -22.25 -12.49
N TYR A 548 34.74 -21.87 -11.44
CA TYR A 548 34.51 -20.63 -10.69
C TYR A 548 35.83 -19.95 -10.30
N THR A 549 35.78 -18.63 -10.08
CA THR A 549 36.92 -17.81 -9.66
C THR A 549 36.58 -17.08 -8.37
N PHE A 550 37.51 -17.04 -7.42
CA PHE A 550 37.34 -16.43 -6.10
C PHE A 550 38.47 -15.43 -5.83
N ASP A 551 38.12 -14.17 -5.58
CA ASP A 551 39.07 -13.11 -5.26
C ASP A 551 39.06 -12.78 -3.76
N PHE A 552 40.23 -12.86 -3.13
CA PHE A 552 40.48 -12.47 -1.75
C PHE A 552 41.28 -11.16 -1.72
N LEU A 553 40.69 -10.13 -1.12
CA LEU A 553 41.24 -8.77 -1.12
C LEU A 553 42.22 -8.50 0.04
N ASP A 554 42.25 -9.37 1.05
CA ASP A 554 43.01 -9.19 2.29
C ASP A 554 43.57 -10.51 2.86
N SER A 555 44.50 -10.40 3.82
CA SER A 555 45.12 -11.55 4.51
C SER A 555 44.27 -12.14 5.63
N ASN A 556 43.04 -11.64 5.89
CA ASN A 556 42.15 -12.19 6.93
C ASN A 556 41.76 -13.65 6.65
N HIS A 557 42.04 -14.14 5.44
CA HIS A 557 41.74 -15.47 4.95
C HIS A 557 42.97 -16.39 4.91
N ASN A 558 44.18 -15.88 5.18
CA ASN A 558 45.41 -16.68 5.15
C ASN A 558 45.39 -17.82 6.19
N ASN A 559 46.02 -18.94 5.84
CA ASN A 559 46.04 -20.20 6.60
C ASN A 559 44.66 -20.88 6.79
N LYS A 560 43.63 -20.45 6.05
CA LYS A 560 42.32 -21.12 6.00
C LYS A 560 42.17 -21.91 4.70
N TYR A 561 41.37 -22.97 4.73
CA TYR A 561 41.00 -23.75 3.54
C TYR A 561 39.70 -23.20 2.96
N LEU A 562 39.69 -22.94 1.64
CA LEU A 562 38.46 -22.72 0.90
C LEU A 562 37.77 -24.07 0.69
N CYS A 563 36.49 -24.15 1.04
CA CYS A 563 35.66 -25.34 1.03
C CYS A 563 34.45 -25.14 0.13
N ILE A 564 34.16 -26.15 -0.71
CA ILE A 564 32.96 -26.23 -1.54
C ILE A 564 32.01 -27.26 -0.93
N GLN A 565 30.75 -26.86 -0.71
CA GLN A 565 29.68 -27.74 -0.26
C GLN A 565 28.61 -27.85 -1.36
N VAL A 566 28.39 -29.07 -1.84
CA VAL A 566 27.32 -29.40 -2.80
C VAL A 566 26.13 -30.00 -2.07
N LYS A 567 24.93 -29.82 -2.63
CA LYS A 567 23.67 -30.32 -2.09
C LYS A 567 22.79 -30.86 -3.22
N ASP A 568 22.23 -32.05 -3.03
CA ASP A 568 21.38 -32.72 -4.02
C ASP A 568 19.92 -32.21 -4.00
N LYS A 569 19.03 -32.91 -4.72
CA LYS A 569 17.60 -32.55 -4.82
C LYS A 569 16.74 -32.95 -3.61
N VAL A 570 17.21 -33.83 -2.73
CA VAL A 570 16.49 -34.27 -1.51
C VAL A 570 17.00 -33.61 -0.22
N GLY A 571 18.24 -33.12 -0.22
CA GLY A 571 18.86 -32.38 0.87
C GLY A 571 20.17 -32.97 1.41
N ASN A 572 20.72 -34.08 0.87
CA ASN A 572 22.02 -34.54 1.34
C ASN A 572 23.11 -33.55 0.91
N THR A 573 24.07 -33.30 1.80
CA THR A 573 25.22 -32.45 1.52
C THR A 573 26.53 -33.23 1.54
N GLN A 574 27.44 -32.86 0.64
CA GLN A 574 28.84 -33.28 0.68
C GLN A 574 29.73 -32.03 0.63
N ILE A 575 30.83 -32.05 1.36
CA ILE A 575 31.79 -30.94 1.44
C ILE A 575 33.21 -31.43 1.11
N SER A 576 34.03 -30.57 0.53
CA SER A 576 35.46 -30.83 0.31
C SER A 576 36.27 -29.53 0.29
N SER A 577 37.50 -29.60 0.77
CA SER A 577 38.48 -28.51 0.73
C SER A 577 39.27 -28.52 -0.57
N ILE A 578 39.81 -27.36 -0.92
CA ILE A 578 40.95 -27.27 -1.84
C ILE A 578 42.19 -27.92 -1.19
N ALA A 579 43.10 -28.43 -2.03
CA ALA A 579 44.33 -29.09 -1.58
C ALA A 579 45.19 -28.21 -0.65
N ASP A 580 45.35 -26.93 -0.98
CA ASP A 580 46.23 -26.00 -0.28
C ASP A 580 45.45 -24.90 0.44
N PRO A 581 45.97 -24.37 1.57
CA PRO A 581 45.37 -23.24 2.26
C PRO A 581 45.62 -21.93 1.51
N ILE A 582 44.74 -20.95 1.73
CA ILE A 582 44.88 -19.58 1.22
C ILE A 582 46.16 -18.96 1.79
N ASN A 583 47.01 -18.41 0.92
CA ASN A 583 48.28 -17.77 1.27
C ASN A 583 48.54 -16.57 0.34
N ILE A 584 47.88 -15.46 0.62
CA ILE A 584 47.95 -14.19 -0.11
C ILE A 584 49.19 -13.43 0.33
N ASN A 585 50.02 -12.99 -0.61
CA ASN A 585 51.11 -12.05 -0.30
C ASN A 585 50.62 -10.59 -0.34
N ILE A 586 51.08 -9.79 0.63
CA ILE A 586 50.79 -8.35 0.77
C ILE A 586 52.11 -7.57 0.82
N PRO A 587 52.28 -6.45 0.09
CA PRO A 587 53.51 -5.67 0.17
C PRO A 587 53.80 -5.09 1.56
N PRO A 588 55.08 -4.97 1.95
CA PRO A 588 55.48 -4.37 3.21
C PRO A 588 55.16 -2.87 3.25
N GLN A 589 54.85 -2.35 4.44
CA GLN A 589 54.62 -0.91 4.66
C GLN A 589 55.76 -0.28 5.45
N LEU A 590 56.08 0.98 5.12
CA LEU A 590 57.07 1.79 5.83
C LEU A 590 56.47 3.20 5.99
N PRO A 591 56.24 3.71 7.22
CA PRO A 591 55.82 5.09 7.41
C PRO A 591 56.93 6.06 6.99
N SER A 592 56.56 7.17 6.37
CA SER A 592 57.49 8.29 6.12
C SER A 592 57.79 9.02 7.43
N GLN A 593 59.06 9.38 7.64
CA GLN A 593 59.54 9.96 8.91
C GLN A 593 60.34 11.25 8.65
N SER A 594 60.44 12.12 9.63
CA SER A 594 61.26 13.35 9.56
C SER A 594 62.11 13.55 10.80
N THR A 595 63.28 14.14 10.62
CA THR A 595 64.26 14.39 11.69
C THR A 595 65.13 15.61 11.33
N THR A 596 65.87 16.14 12.31
CA THR A 596 66.78 17.28 12.15
C THR A 596 68.15 16.94 12.71
N ILE A 597 69.22 17.32 12.00
CA ILE A 597 70.60 17.02 12.38
C ILE A 597 71.52 18.23 12.12
N LYS A 598 72.43 18.52 13.05
CA LYS A 598 73.42 19.62 12.93
C LYS A 598 74.41 19.35 11.81
N GLU A 599 74.85 20.37 11.08
CA GLU A 599 75.85 20.18 10.03
C GLU A 599 77.21 19.70 10.55
N THR A 600 77.60 20.11 11.77
CA THR A 600 78.82 19.65 12.47
C THR A 600 78.79 18.17 12.92
N SER A 601 77.72 17.43 12.61
CA SER A 601 77.56 16.03 13.04
C SER A 601 78.62 15.11 12.45
N ILE A 602 79.31 14.38 13.33
CA ILE A 602 80.39 13.46 12.94
C ILE A 602 79.89 12.32 12.02
N ILE A 603 80.74 11.93 11.08
CA ILE A 603 80.52 10.78 10.19
C ILE A 603 80.32 9.52 11.07
N GLY A 604 79.28 8.73 10.76
CA GLY A 604 78.86 7.57 11.52
C GLY A 604 77.70 7.81 12.50
N THR A 605 77.30 9.07 12.74
CA THR A 605 76.12 9.41 13.56
C THR A 605 74.85 8.77 12.97
N THR A 606 74.09 7.98 13.76
CA THR A 606 72.74 7.52 13.36
C THR A 606 71.79 8.71 13.37
N VAL A 607 71.10 8.91 12.24
CA VAL A 607 70.17 10.02 11.98
C VAL A 607 68.72 9.60 12.18
N LEU A 608 68.41 8.35 11.77
CA LEU A 608 67.06 7.79 11.77
C LEU A 608 67.15 6.24 11.79
N THR A 609 66.19 5.58 12.42
CA THR A 609 66.07 4.12 12.41
C THR A 609 64.71 3.73 11.81
N LEU A 610 64.75 3.10 10.63
CA LEU A 610 63.57 2.67 9.87
C LEU A 610 62.81 1.56 10.63
N GLN A 611 61.48 1.67 10.61
CA GLN A 611 60.54 0.73 11.22
C GLN A 611 59.44 0.39 10.20
N GLY A 612 59.73 -0.51 9.27
CA GLY A 612 58.72 -1.13 8.42
C GLY A 612 57.94 -2.22 9.15
N THR A 613 56.78 -2.55 8.61
CA THR A 613 55.87 -3.59 9.11
C THR A 613 55.28 -4.38 7.96
N ASP A 614 55.17 -5.70 8.13
CA ASP A 614 54.59 -6.62 7.16
C ASP A 614 53.34 -7.31 7.75
N GLN A 615 52.35 -7.58 6.89
CA GLN A 615 51.14 -8.32 7.27
C GLN A 615 51.28 -9.84 7.08
N ASN A 616 52.33 -10.29 6.41
CA ASN A 616 52.72 -11.71 6.34
C ASN A 616 53.30 -12.17 7.70
N PRO A 617 52.80 -13.28 8.28
CA PRO A 617 53.28 -13.74 9.59
C PRO A 617 54.77 -14.08 9.62
N GLY A 618 55.56 -13.24 10.31
CA GLY A 618 56.99 -13.44 10.57
C GLY A 618 57.93 -12.48 9.82
N GLU A 619 57.53 -12.00 8.64
CA GLU A 619 58.43 -11.34 7.66
C GLU A 619 58.79 -9.89 8.03
N THR A 620 58.10 -9.28 9.00
CA THR A 620 58.45 -7.95 9.56
C THR A 620 59.91 -7.86 10.04
N ASN A 621 60.48 -8.98 10.54
CA ASN A 621 61.85 -8.99 11.09
C ASN A 621 62.96 -9.18 10.03
N SER A 622 62.60 -9.48 8.79
CA SER A 622 63.53 -9.78 7.69
C SER A 622 63.43 -8.80 6.51
N LEU A 623 62.60 -7.76 6.65
CA LEU A 623 62.46 -6.65 5.69
C LEU A 623 63.82 -6.05 5.31
N LYS A 624 64.04 -5.94 3.99
CA LYS A 624 65.26 -5.35 3.41
C LYS A 624 64.97 -3.90 3.05
N TYR A 625 65.87 -2.97 3.40
CA TYR A 625 65.73 -1.55 3.10
C TYR A 625 66.79 -1.09 2.12
N LYS A 626 66.41 -0.22 1.18
CA LYS A 626 67.29 0.32 0.14
C LYS A 626 66.98 1.80 -0.09
N VAL A 627 68.00 2.65 -0.09
CA VAL A 627 67.86 4.02 -0.59
C VAL A 627 67.81 3.95 -2.12
N ILE A 628 66.75 4.49 -2.72
CA ILE A 628 66.52 4.45 -4.18
C ILE A 628 66.57 5.83 -4.85
N ASP A 629 66.39 6.92 -4.09
CA ASP A 629 66.50 8.29 -4.59
C ASP A 629 66.81 9.29 -3.46
N GLY A 630 67.16 10.54 -3.81
CA GLY A 630 67.26 11.68 -2.89
C GLY A 630 68.56 11.82 -2.08
N ASN A 631 69.45 10.82 -2.10
CA ASN A 631 70.73 10.84 -1.37
C ASN A 631 71.81 11.64 -2.11
N ILE A 632 71.61 12.95 -2.23
CA ILE A 632 72.53 13.86 -2.92
C ILE A 632 73.94 13.75 -2.33
N ASP A 633 74.94 13.68 -3.21
CA ASP A 633 76.36 13.47 -2.89
C ASP A 633 76.68 12.24 -2.01
N ASP A 634 75.81 11.22 -1.89
CA ASP A 634 75.91 10.14 -0.88
C ASP A 634 76.13 10.66 0.56
N ALA A 635 75.47 11.77 0.93
CA ALA A 635 75.60 12.37 2.25
C ALA A 635 75.28 11.41 3.40
N PHE A 636 74.39 10.44 3.16
CA PHE A 636 74.01 9.39 4.11
C PHE A 636 74.32 7.98 3.60
N SER A 637 74.46 7.04 4.53
CA SER A 637 74.55 5.60 4.27
C SER A 637 73.45 4.87 5.03
N LEU A 638 73.03 3.71 4.53
CA LEU A 638 72.00 2.87 5.16
C LEU A 638 72.64 1.55 5.59
N ASN A 639 72.64 1.29 6.90
CA ASN A 639 73.17 0.07 7.50
C ASN A 639 72.02 -0.71 8.16
N ARG A 640 71.60 -1.81 7.51
CA ARG A 640 70.37 -2.57 7.83
C ARG A 640 69.12 -1.68 7.78
N ASN A 641 68.75 -1.08 8.91
CA ASN A 641 67.64 -0.15 9.04
C ASN A 641 68.05 1.22 9.63
N GLU A 642 69.33 1.44 9.94
CA GLU A 642 69.83 2.74 10.42
C GLU A 642 70.38 3.60 9.26
N ILE A 643 69.82 4.80 9.10
CA ILE A 643 70.40 5.84 8.23
C ILE A 643 71.46 6.59 9.04
N LYS A 644 72.68 6.72 8.51
CA LYS A 644 73.83 7.34 9.19
C LYS A 644 74.51 8.40 8.33
N VAL A 645 75.09 9.42 8.96
CA VAL A 645 75.93 10.43 8.29
C VAL A 645 77.13 9.73 7.65
N ASN A 646 77.36 9.94 6.36
CA ASN A 646 78.40 9.28 5.56
C ASN A 646 79.50 10.25 5.09
N LYS A 647 79.14 11.51 4.87
CA LYS A 647 80.05 12.61 4.52
C LYS A 647 79.71 13.84 5.38
N PRO A 648 80.62 14.82 5.54
CA PRO A 648 80.31 16.08 6.23
C PRO A 648 79.11 16.77 5.57
N LEU A 649 78.25 17.37 6.39
CA LEU A 649 77.05 18.08 5.95
C LEU A 649 77.35 19.58 5.85
N SER A 650 76.50 20.33 5.14
CA SER A 650 76.54 21.80 5.08
C SER A 650 75.13 22.31 4.80
N TYR A 651 74.66 23.21 5.66
CA TYR A 651 73.34 23.81 5.59
C TYR A 651 73.16 24.65 4.32
N GLU A 652 74.20 25.38 3.93
CA GLU A 652 74.19 26.27 2.76
C GLU A 652 74.19 25.50 1.44
N LYS A 653 74.78 24.30 1.41
CA LYS A 653 74.76 23.45 0.22
C LYS A 653 73.40 22.78 0.04
N LEU A 654 72.84 22.20 1.11
CA LEU A 654 71.50 21.63 1.09
C LEU A 654 70.87 21.51 2.48
N ALA A 655 70.00 22.46 2.82
CA ALA A 655 69.29 22.50 4.10
C ALA A 655 68.32 21.32 4.36
N GLN A 656 67.97 20.50 3.36
CA GLN A 656 67.05 19.37 3.53
C GLN A 656 67.27 18.27 2.47
N TYR A 657 67.34 17.02 2.94
CA TYR A 657 67.38 15.81 2.11
C TYR A 657 66.06 15.05 2.23
N ASN A 658 65.54 14.58 1.10
CA ASN A 658 64.30 13.78 1.03
C ASN A 658 64.64 12.39 0.46
N LEU A 659 65.16 11.51 1.31
CA LEU A 659 65.64 10.19 0.91
C LEU A 659 64.45 9.27 0.60
N LYS A 660 64.33 8.80 -0.64
CA LYS A 660 63.31 7.81 -0.99
C LYS A 660 63.83 6.42 -0.64
N ILE A 661 63.11 5.72 0.23
CA ILE A 661 63.45 4.40 0.73
C ILE A 661 62.47 3.38 0.15
N GLN A 662 63.00 2.31 -0.44
CA GLN A 662 62.27 1.10 -0.77
C GLN A 662 62.42 0.09 0.38
N VAL A 663 61.34 -0.61 0.70
CA VAL A 663 61.31 -1.77 1.61
C VAL A 663 60.84 -3.01 0.84
N GLU A 664 61.45 -4.17 1.07
CA GLU A 664 61.19 -5.44 0.39
C GLU A 664 60.95 -6.57 1.39
N ASP A 665 59.94 -7.42 1.15
CA ASP A 665 59.62 -8.61 1.96
C ASP A 665 60.56 -9.81 1.67
N GLU A 666 60.24 -11.01 2.17
CA GLU A 666 60.98 -12.23 1.79
C GLU A 666 60.56 -12.79 0.42
N ARG A 667 59.42 -12.34 -0.12
CA ARG A 667 58.72 -12.90 -1.28
C ARG A 667 58.82 -12.05 -2.55
N GLY A 668 59.50 -10.90 -2.50
CA GLY A 668 59.77 -9.98 -3.61
C GLY A 668 58.75 -8.86 -3.84
N LEU A 669 57.78 -8.60 -2.96
CA LEU A 669 56.96 -7.39 -3.04
C LEU A 669 57.63 -6.22 -2.30
N THR A 670 57.36 -5.00 -2.77
CA THR A 670 58.00 -3.79 -2.24
C THR A 670 57.01 -2.67 -1.91
N GLY A 671 57.35 -1.91 -0.88
CA GLY A 671 56.73 -0.63 -0.51
C GLY A 671 57.75 0.51 -0.58
N GLU A 672 57.28 1.75 -0.54
CA GLU A 672 58.12 2.95 -0.63
C GLU A 672 57.73 4.02 0.41
N ALA A 673 58.69 4.79 0.89
CA ALA A 673 58.52 5.90 1.81
C ALA A 673 59.54 7.01 1.57
N ILE A 674 59.31 8.21 2.12
CA ILE A 674 60.25 9.33 2.07
C ILE A 674 60.72 9.67 3.48
N MET A 675 62.03 9.81 3.66
CA MET A 675 62.67 10.22 4.92
C MET A 675 63.22 11.64 4.77
N THR A 676 62.65 12.58 5.51
CA THR A 676 62.99 13.99 5.45
C THR A 676 64.00 14.34 6.53
N ILE A 677 65.25 14.53 6.14
CA ILE A 677 66.34 14.93 7.05
C ILE A 677 66.62 16.41 6.81
N SER A 678 66.26 17.25 7.77
CA SER A 678 66.58 18.68 7.74
C SER A 678 67.95 18.91 8.38
N ILE A 679 68.77 19.76 7.78
CA ILE A 679 70.05 20.19 8.35
C ILE A 679 69.79 21.42 9.22
N GLN A 680 70.38 21.46 10.40
CA GLN A 680 70.46 22.65 11.25
C GLN A 680 71.86 23.26 11.11
N ASP A 681 71.93 24.59 11.07
CA ASP A 681 73.16 25.34 11.29
C ASP A 681 73.62 25.15 12.75
N ASP A 682 74.89 25.41 13.05
CA ASP A 682 75.35 25.71 14.42
C ASP A 682 76.64 26.54 14.51
N LEU A 683 76.92 27.36 13.49
CA LEU A 683 78.03 28.32 13.46
C LEU A 683 77.52 29.75 13.75
N ALA A 684 78.35 30.54 14.46
CA ALA A 684 77.99 31.89 14.89
C ALA A 684 78.66 32.99 14.03
N PRO A 685 78.02 34.17 13.85
CA PRO A 685 78.54 35.26 13.04
C PRO A 685 79.96 35.75 13.38
N GLU A 686 80.66 36.27 12.38
CA GLU A 686 81.94 36.97 12.53
C GLU A 686 81.90 38.44 12.08
N PHE A 687 82.96 39.20 12.39
CA PHE A 687 83.13 40.58 11.93
C PHE A 687 84.40 40.71 11.09
N GLU A 688 84.25 41.25 9.88
CA GLU A 688 85.37 41.49 8.97
C GLU A 688 86.32 42.58 9.50
N ALA A 689 87.62 42.47 9.17
CA ALA A 689 88.73 43.06 9.91
C ALA A 689 88.60 44.56 10.24
N LEU A 690 88.27 44.85 11.51
CA LEU A 690 88.27 46.22 12.06
C LEU A 690 89.70 46.79 12.15
N PRO A 691 89.94 48.04 11.70
CA PRO A 691 91.22 48.70 11.89
C PRO A 691 91.47 48.95 13.38
N SER A 692 92.65 48.56 13.86
CA SER A 692 93.01 48.71 15.27
C SER A 692 93.28 50.16 15.67
N GLN A 693 93.18 50.41 16.99
CA GLN A 693 93.49 51.68 17.68
C GLN A 693 92.44 52.81 17.61
N ILE A 694 92.58 53.72 18.57
CA ILE A 694 91.57 54.68 19.04
C ILE A 694 91.22 55.73 17.96
N ILE A 695 89.95 55.75 17.55
CA ILE A 695 89.45 56.65 16.50
C ILE A 695 89.32 58.08 17.03
N SER A 696 90.17 58.99 16.54
CA SER A 696 90.30 60.35 17.06
C SER A 696 89.51 61.39 16.23
N LEU A 697 88.57 62.10 16.88
CA LEU A 697 87.62 63.02 16.23
C LEU A 697 87.77 64.48 16.72
N LYS A 698 87.32 65.44 15.90
CA LYS A 698 87.45 66.89 16.13
C LYS A 698 86.09 67.60 16.11
N ARG A 699 85.94 68.66 16.92
CA ARG A 699 84.66 69.37 17.16
C ARG A 699 84.50 70.60 16.24
N ARG A 700 83.34 70.74 15.56
CA ARG A 700 82.88 71.86 14.68
C ARG A 700 83.30 71.92 13.19
N ARG A 701 83.00 70.87 12.41
CA ARG A 701 82.38 70.97 11.05
C ARG A 701 81.73 69.62 10.71
N SER A 702 80.65 69.62 9.93
CA SER A 702 79.81 68.43 9.70
C SER A 702 80.23 67.65 8.45
N ILE A 703 80.12 66.31 8.51
CA ILE A 703 80.35 65.33 7.42
C ILE A 703 81.85 65.25 7.03
N THR A 704 82.58 64.13 7.17
CA THR A 704 82.24 62.77 7.64
C THR A 704 83.42 62.18 8.42
N PRO A 705 83.16 61.35 9.45
CA PRO A 705 83.74 60.04 9.57
C PRO A 705 82.81 59.02 8.89
N SER A 706 83.32 58.16 8.03
CA SER A 706 82.56 57.05 7.42
C SER A 706 83.27 55.74 7.72
N ILE A 707 83.10 55.26 8.95
CA ILE A 707 83.65 53.97 9.38
C ILE A 707 82.66 52.91 8.90
N SER A 708 83.11 52.00 8.04
CA SER A 708 82.29 50.87 7.60
C SER A 708 83.04 49.55 7.64
N PHE A 709 82.37 48.52 8.15
CA PHE A 709 82.84 47.14 8.28
C PHE A 709 81.62 46.21 8.23
N LEU A 710 81.84 44.93 7.91
CA LEU A 710 80.76 43.94 7.79
C LEU A 710 80.71 43.04 9.03
N ALA A 711 79.49 42.73 9.47
CA ALA A 711 79.18 41.44 10.05
C ALA A 711 78.94 40.45 8.90
N LYS A 712 79.47 39.24 9.04
CA LYS A 712 79.28 38.13 8.11
C LYS A 712 78.86 36.89 8.87
N ASP A 713 78.15 36.01 8.21
CA ASP A 713 77.70 34.75 8.77
C ASP A 713 77.64 33.67 7.69
N ASN A 714 77.77 32.42 8.09
CA ASN A 714 77.58 31.29 7.18
C ASN A 714 76.08 30.96 7.05
N GLY A 715 75.30 31.16 8.11
CA GLY A 715 73.83 31.10 8.12
C GLY A 715 73.16 32.33 7.53
N LYS A 716 72.29 32.97 8.32
CA LYS A 716 71.52 34.17 7.95
C LYS A 716 71.44 35.17 9.10
N LEU A 717 72.11 36.32 8.93
CA LEU A 717 72.05 37.44 9.87
C LEU A 717 70.63 38.00 10.02
N THR A 718 70.12 38.02 11.26
CA THR A 718 68.88 38.71 11.61
C THR A 718 69.10 40.16 12.00
N SER A 719 70.14 40.46 12.79
CA SER A 719 70.34 41.79 13.33
C SER A 719 71.80 42.12 13.67
N VAL A 720 72.08 43.42 13.73
CA VAL A 720 73.29 43.98 14.35
C VAL A 720 72.87 45.13 15.26
N ASN A 721 73.24 45.06 16.54
CA ASN A 721 72.88 46.03 17.58
C ASN A 721 74.13 46.81 18.05
N ILE A 722 73.99 48.10 18.38
CA ILE A 722 75.10 49.02 18.63
C ILE A 722 74.80 49.88 19.86
N THR A 723 75.67 49.85 20.86
CA THR A 723 75.47 50.51 22.16
C THR A 723 76.66 51.42 22.53
N ASN A 724 76.42 52.41 23.41
CA ASN A 724 77.41 53.42 23.82
C ASN A 724 78.07 54.20 22.66
N LEU A 725 77.27 54.68 21.72
CA LEU A 725 77.72 55.60 20.67
C LEU A 725 77.98 57.02 21.24
N PRO A 726 79.07 57.73 20.87
CA PRO A 726 79.30 59.13 21.25
C PRO A 726 78.15 60.06 20.84
N LEU A 727 77.72 60.93 21.76
CA LEU A 727 76.57 61.82 21.55
C LEU A 727 76.83 62.80 20.39
N GLY A 728 76.02 62.72 19.33
CA GLY A 728 76.21 63.44 18.06
C GLY A 728 76.77 62.60 16.90
N LEU A 729 77.19 61.35 17.15
CA LEU A 729 77.31 60.33 16.11
C LEU A 729 75.97 59.60 15.94
N THR A 730 75.80 58.97 14.78
CA THR A 730 74.69 58.09 14.41
C THR A 730 75.23 56.85 13.70
N ALA A 731 74.71 55.69 14.03
CA ALA A 731 75.03 54.43 13.36
C ALA A 731 73.83 53.96 12.53
N THR A 732 74.11 53.45 11.33
CA THR A 732 73.13 52.91 10.38
C THR A 732 73.64 51.59 9.84
N THR A 733 72.77 50.59 9.72
CA THR A 733 73.09 49.28 9.16
C THR A 733 72.48 49.11 7.78
N GLU A 734 73.23 48.51 6.87
CA GLU A 734 72.86 48.23 5.48
C GLU A 734 72.99 46.71 5.28
N LYS A 735 71.87 46.00 5.15
CA LYS A 735 71.88 44.57 4.87
C LYS A 735 72.16 44.36 3.38
N LEU A 736 73.32 43.77 3.06
CA LEU A 736 73.80 43.59 1.69
C LEU A 736 73.19 42.34 1.02
N ASN A 737 73.07 41.27 1.80
CA ASN A 737 72.39 40.02 1.45
C ASN A 737 71.97 39.33 2.76
N ASP A 738 71.46 38.10 2.71
CA ASP A 738 71.02 37.42 3.93
C ASP A 738 72.16 37.05 4.90
N LYS A 739 73.41 36.99 4.41
CA LYS A 739 74.61 36.58 5.15
C LYS A 739 75.50 37.73 5.61
N GLU A 740 75.35 38.92 5.02
CA GLU A 740 76.23 40.07 5.26
C GLU A 740 75.44 41.35 5.62
N ILE A 741 75.77 41.95 6.77
CA ILE A 741 75.25 43.25 7.19
C ILE A 741 76.44 44.21 7.36
N LYS A 742 76.41 45.31 6.61
CA LYS A 742 77.42 46.38 6.67
C LYS A 742 76.99 47.43 7.69
N ILE A 743 77.86 47.69 8.66
CA ILE A 743 77.68 48.74 9.67
C ILE A 743 78.31 50.02 9.13
N ILE A 744 77.65 51.17 9.30
CA ILE A 744 78.19 52.50 8.97
C ILE A 744 78.00 53.43 10.16
N ILE A 745 79.08 54.04 10.65
CA ILE A 745 79.04 55.04 11.74
C ILE A 745 79.47 56.41 11.18
N SER A 746 78.63 57.43 11.40
CA SER A 746 78.81 58.80 10.90
C SER A 746 78.31 59.87 11.89
N GLY A 747 78.34 61.15 11.52
CA GLY A 747 77.88 62.29 12.35
C GLY A 747 79.00 63.21 12.83
N ALA A 748 78.73 64.00 13.88
CA ALA A 748 79.66 64.97 14.46
C ALA A 748 79.55 64.99 16.00
N PRO A 749 80.56 64.49 16.76
CA PRO A 749 80.45 64.33 18.20
C PRO A 749 80.40 65.68 18.94
N THR A 750 79.44 65.83 19.85
CA THR A 750 79.15 67.10 20.53
C THR A 750 79.89 67.29 21.85
N LEU A 751 80.49 66.24 22.42
CA LEU A 751 81.17 66.22 23.71
C LEU A 751 82.62 65.70 23.60
N ASN A 752 83.49 66.17 24.49
CA ASN A 752 84.86 65.69 24.60
C ASN A 752 84.91 64.46 25.52
N GLY A 753 85.65 63.41 25.17
CA GLY A 753 85.78 62.22 26.01
C GLY A 753 86.42 61.03 25.29
N ILE A 754 86.53 59.91 26.01
CA ILE A 754 86.78 58.58 25.45
C ILE A 754 85.50 57.75 25.64
N TYR A 755 85.03 57.13 24.57
CA TYR A 755 83.84 56.28 24.57
C TYR A 755 84.23 54.89 24.07
N THR A 756 83.68 53.85 24.68
CA THR A 756 83.77 52.46 24.17
C THR A 756 82.38 52.06 23.70
N THR A 757 82.24 51.94 22.39
CA THR A 757 81.01 51.52 21.70
C THR A 757 81.08 50.01 21.48
N THR A 758 80.00 49.30 21.80
CA THR A 758 79.90 47.85 21.55
C THR A 758 78.99 47.60 20.34
N VAL A 759 79.34 46.58 19.54
CA VAL A 759 78.61 46.11 18.37
C VAL A 759 78.39 44.61 18.52
N ILE A 760 77.16 44.13 18.38
CA ILE A 760 76.79 42.72 18.52
C ILE A 760 76.06 42.30 17.25
N ALA A 761 76.47 41.19 16.63
CA ALA A 761 75.78 40.55 15.50
C ALA A 761 75.00 39.31 15.96
N THR A 762 73.92 38.97 15.26
CA THR A 762 73.03 37.84 15.58
C THR A 762 72.50 37.20 14.29
N ASP A 763 72.54 35.86 14.22
CA ASP A 763 72.00 35.03 13.15
C ASP A 763 70.49 34.71 13.33
N ASN A 764 69.99 33.72 12.58
CA ASN A 764 68.60 33.26 12.58
C ASN A 764 68.26 32.20 13.64
N GLU A 765 69.24 31.66 14.34
CA GLU A 765 69.07 30.67 15.42
C GLU A 765 69.31 31.26 16.82
N GLY A 766 69.94 32.44 16.87
CA GLY A 766 70.16 33.24 18.07
C GLY A 766 71.59 33.20 18.61
N LEU A 767 72.57 32.68 17.86
CA LEU A 767 73.98 32.79 18.26
C LEU A 767 74.46 34.22 18.02
N THR A 768 75.48 34.66 18.78
CA THR A 768 75.91 36.06 18.78
C THR A 768 77.41 36.23 18.94
N THR A 769 77.94 37.28 18.32
CA THR A 769 79.34 37.71 18.46
C THR A 769 79.40 39.20 18.79
N GLU A 770 80.24 39.57 19.76
CA GLU A 770 80.45 40.94 20.23
C GLU A 770 81.82 41.51 19.81
N LYS A 771 81.86 42.80 19.47
CA LYS A 771 83.11 43.56 19.30
C LYS A 771 83.01 45.00 19.83
N ALA A 772 84.09 45.50 20.43
CA ALA A 772 84.17 46.83 21.02
C ALA A 772 85.11 47.78 20.24
N ILE A 773 84.67 49.03 20.03
CA ILE A 773 85.36 50.08 19.28
C ILE A 773 85.55 51.30 20.20
N LYS A 774 86.73 51.95 20.17
CA LYS A 774 87.04 53.10 21.04
C LYS A 774 87.19 54.41 20.26
N PHE A 775 86.42 55.42 20.66
CA PHE A 775 86.42 56.77 20.10
C PHE A 775 87.03 57.78 21.09
N HIS A 776 87.76 58.79 20.60
CA HIS A 776 88.42 59.83 21.41
C HIS A 776 88.21 61.22 20.78
N VAL A 777 87.61 62.18 21.49
CA VAL A 777 87.21 63.47 20.91
C VAL A 777 88.04 64.64 21.48
N ARG A 778 88.67 65.45 20.62
CA ARG A 778 89.55 66.60 20.98
C ARG A 778 89.10 67.93 20.35
N ASN A 779 89.56 69.03 20.94
CA ASN A 779 89.35 70.41 20.49
C ASN A 779 90.62 71.00 19.83
N ILE A 780 90.50 72.09 19.06
CA ILE A 780 91.63 72.85 18.48
C ILE A 780 91.50 74.33 18.82
N ASN A 781 92.63 74.98 19.11
CA ASN A 781 92.71 76.39 19.54
C ASN A 781 93.12 77.34 18.39
N LYS A 782 92.83 78.63 18.62
CA LYS A 782 93.23 79.83 17.86
C LYS A 782 92.53 80.06 16.51
N ASN A 783 91.86 81.21 16.41
CA ASN A 783 92.41 82.32 15.63
C ASN A 783 92.13 83.66 16.33
N GLN A 784 92.98 84.67 16.08
CA GLN A 784 92.68 86.08 16.40
C GLN A 784 91.97 86.76 15.21
N THR A 785 91.58 88.02 15.41
CA THR A 785 90.63 88.77 14.58
C THR A 785 91.16 89.36 13.28
N SER A 786 90.36 89.28 12.21
CA SER A 786 90.07 90.33 11.21
C SER A 786 88.85 89.83 10.39
N GLN A 787 87.70 90.50 10.29
CA GLN A 787 87.28 91.88 9.91
C GLN A 787 87.01 92.07 8.40
N PHE A 788 86.00 92.91 8.13
CA PHE A 788 85.38 93.34 6.85
C PHE A 788 84.28 92.45 6.25
N TYR A 789 83.08 92.97 5.91
CA TYR A 789 82.34 94.16 6.40
C TYR A 789 80.83 94.03 6.01
N ASP A 790 80.00 95.05 6.28
CA ASP A 790 78.56 95.23 5.94
C ASP A 790 78.07 94.69 4.56
N ASN A 791 76.81 94.28 4.38
CA ASN A 791 75.60 95.08 4.63
C ASN A 791 74.29 94.28 4.81
N CYS A 792 73.36 94.88 5.57
CA CYS A 792 71.92 94.80 5.27
C CYS A 792 71.50 96.09 4.51
N PRO A 793 70.82 95.99 3.35
CA PRO A 793 70.01 97.10 2.82
C PRO A 793 68.50 96.87 3.03
N ASN A 794 67.78 97.95 3.33
CA ASN A 794 66.31 98.00 3.37
C ASN A 794 65.71 98.29 1.98
N GLY A 795 64.38 98.23 1.86
CA GLY A 795 63.61 98.60 0.66
C GLY A 795 62.68 97.45 0.24
N ASP A 796 61.51 97.27 0.85
CA ASP A 796 60.30 98.14 0.83
C ASP A 796 59.58 98.14 -0.54
N HIS A 797 58.29 98.47 -0.49
CA HIS A 797 57.28 98.41 -1.54
C HIS A 797 56.68 96.98 -1.72
N SER A 798 55.37 96.77 -1.63
CA SER A 798 54.28 97.75 -1.41
C SER A 798 52.97 97.12 -0.89
N GLY A 799 52.37 97.75 0.14
CA GLY A 799 50.92 97.72 0.45
C GLY A 799 50.28 96.39 0.90
N SER A 800 49.35 96.34 1.86
CA SER A 800 48.81 97.39 2.74
C SER A 800 48.29 96.76 4.05
N ARG A 801 48.15 97.61 5.09
CA ARG A 801 47.57 97.34 6.42
C ARG A 801 46.15 96.76 6.30
N THR A 802 45.57 96.03 7.27
CA THR A 802 45.84 95.79 8.72
C THR A 802 45.59 94.30 9.04
N ASP A 803 46.35 93.59 9.89
CA ASP A 803 46.52 93.76 11.35
C ASP A 803 47.81 93.03 11.87
N GLY A 804 47.86 92.48 13.11
CA GLY A 804 49.04 91.68 13.55
C GLY A 804 49.11 91.25 15.04
N ARG A 805 50.00 90.27 15.36
CA ARG A 805 50.41 89.82 16.73
C ARG A 805 51.55 88.75 16.71
N CYS A 806 52.08 88.39 17.88
CA CYS A 806 53.02 87.26 18.14
C CYS A 806 52.42 86.23 19.14
N GLY A 807 52.89 84.96 19.21
CA GLY A 807 52.39 83.91 20.15
C GLY A 807 53.15 82.54 20.20
N ALA A 808 52.81 81.62 21.15
CA ALA A 808 53.43 80.29 21.48
C ALA A 808 52.37 79.31 22.16
N ILE A 809 52.56 78.05 22.67
CA ILE A 809 53.67 77.17 23.19
C ILE A 809 53.40 75.65 22.78
N SER A 810 53.63 74.46 23.40
CA SER A 810 54.15 73.82 24.69
C SER A 810 54.43 72.27 24.49
N ALA A 811 54.80 71.44 25.51
CA ALA A 811 55.20 69.99 25.37
C ALA A 811 55.03 69.05 26.65
N GLN A 812 55.42 67.73 26.56
CA GLN A 812 55.72 66.66 27.63
C GLN A 812 54.60 65.61 28.07
N ILE A 813 54.78 64.36 28.66
CA ILE A 813 55.86 63.30 28.84
C ILE A 813 55.36 61.87 29.34
N ASN A 814 55.95 60.75 28.82
CA ASN A 814 56.34 59.34 29.27
C ASN A 814 55.65 58.37 30.34
N THR A 815 56.01 57.04 30.26
CA THR A 815 56.03 55.85 31.22
C THR A 815 54.86 54.81 31.26
N GLY A 816 54.98 53.50 31.66
CA GLY A 816 56.12 52.51 31.77
C GLY A 816 55.98 51.28 32.77
N GLY A 817 56.21 49.99 32.37
CA GLY A 817 56.36 48.74 33.24
C GLY A 817 55.65 47.43 32.73
N ASN A 818 55.77 46.16 33.23
CA ASN A 818 56.73 45.35 34.06
C ASN A 818 56.46 43.77 33.96
N GLN A 819 57.07 42.85 34.77
CA GLN A 819 57.10 41.34 34.65
C GLN A 819 56.53 40.47 35.84
N ILE A 820 56.31 39.14 35.64
CA ILE A 820 56.78 37.91 36.43
C ILE A 820 55.92 36.63 36.18
N ILE A 821 56.52 35.41 36.26
CA ILE A 821 55.95 34.06 35.99
C ILE A 821 56.56 33.02 36.99
N PRO A 822 55.82 32.00 37.52
CA PRO A 822 56.21 30.56 37.39
C PRO A 822 54.96 29.56 37.36
N PRO A 823 54.87 28.31 37.92
CA PRO A 823 54.00 27.20 37.38
C PRO A 823 53.05 26.58 38.49
N PRO A 824 52.63 25.27 38.59
CA PRO A 824 52.70 24.08 37.69
C PRO A 824 51.44 23.14 37.59
N SER A 825 51.57 22.09 36.75
CA SER A 825 50.98 20.71 36.76
C SER A 825 49.46 20.41 36.79
N ILE A 826 48.98 19.86 35.64
CA ILE A 826 48.05 18.70 35.47
C ILE A 826 46.58 18.94 35.93
N ASN A 827 45.55 18.86 35.07
CA ASN A 827 45.19 17.67 34.27
C ASN A 827 44.25 17.93 33.06
N LEU A 828 44.42 17.12 32.00
CA LEU A 828 43.47 16.67 30.94
C LEU A 828 42.57 17.64 30.11
N THR A 829 42.50 17.27 28.81
CA THR A 829 41.44 17.52 27.80
C THR A 829 41.03 18.95 27.40
N GLY A 830 41.39 19.31 26.17
CA GLY A 830 40.35 19.49 25.14
C GLY A 830 40.07 20.91 24.63
N ASP A 831 40.82 21.31 23.61
CA ASP A 831 40.52 22.34 22.61
C ASP A 831 39.05 22.31 22.07
N GLN A 832 38.44 23.40 21.59
CA GLN A 832 38.93 24.77 21.36
C GLN A 832 37.82 25.86 21.30
N VAL A 833 38.24 27.11 20.98
CA VAL A 833 37.52 28.39 21.04
C VAL A 833 36.38 28.56 20.02
N LEU A 834 35.39 29.40 20.38
CA LEU A 834 34.25 29.80 19.54
C LEU A 834 34.49 31.13 18.77
N LEU A 835 34.24 31.09 17.45
CA LEU A 835 33.38 31.99 16.65
C LEU A 835 33.54 33.54 16.59
N LEU A 836 32.73 34.14 15.69
CA LEU A 836 32.45 35.58 15.43
C LEU A 836 33.48 36.29 14.53
N THR A 837 33.16 37.15 13.54
CA THR A 837 31.90 37.56 12.84
C THR A 837 32.30 38.24 11.50
N GLY A 838 31.47 38.50 10.49
CA GLY A 838 30.01 38.31 10.33
C GLY A 838 29.56 38.59 8.87
N GLU A 839 28.26 38.42 8.59
CA GLU A 839 27.65 38.36 7.24
C GLU A 839 27.18 39.72 6.67
N VAL A 840 26.65 39.71 5.42
CA VAL A 840 25.42 40.41 4.91
C VAL A 840 25.43 40.36 3.36
N LYS A 841 24.38 40.04 2.57
CA LYS A 841 23.00 39.49 2.72
C LYS A 841 22.65 38.77 1.37
N GLN A 842 21.55 38.05 1.15
CA GLN A 842 20.14 38.37 1.44
C GLN A 842 19.22 37.13 1.49
N THR A 843 18.08 37.28 2.19
CA THR A 843 17.05 36.27 2.53
C THR A 843 15.85 36.31 1.55
N LEU A 844 14.83 35.44 1.57
CA LEU A 844 14.31 34.50 2.59
C LEU A 844 13.90 33.13 2.01
N ASP A 845 13.94 32.10 2.86
CA ASP A 845 12.76 31.27 3.13
C ASP A 845 12.78 30.82 4.61
N SER A 846 11.66 30.38 5.21
CA SER A 846 11.53 30.27 6.68
C SER A 846 12.23 29.06 7.33
N LYS A 847 12.91 29.29 8.47
CA LYS A 847 13.48 28.21 9.33
C LYS A 847 12.40 27.38 10.05
N PRO A 848 12.62 26.08 10.31
CA PRO A 848 11.72 25.23 11.10
C PRO A 848 11.77 25.53 12.61
N GLU A 849 10.70 25.19 13.32
CA GLU A 849 10.65 25.19 14.79
C GLU A 849 11.39 23.98 15.39
N VAL A 850 11.90 24.14 16.60
CA VAL A 850 12.45 23.04 17.41
C VAL A 850 11.63 22.90 18.69
N ILE A 851 11.13 21.70 18.96
CA ILE A 851 10.33 21.37 20.16
C ILE A 851 10.94 20.11 20.77
N GLU A 852 11.22 20.13 22.09
CA GLU A 852 11.79 18.99 22.84
C GLU A 852 13.06 18.37 22.18
N GLY A 853 13.91 19.22 21.60
CA GLY A 853 15.14 18.79 20.92
C GLY A 853 14.94 18.12 19.55
N LYS A 854 13.72 18.18 18.97
CA LYS A 854 13.40 17.65 17.64
C LYS A 854 12.92 18.74 16.69
N THR A 855 13.33 18.65 15.43
CA THR A 855 13.00 19.63 14.39
C THR A 855 11.64 19.32 13.76
N LYS A 856 10.75 20.32 13.76
CA LYS A 856 9.37 20.24 13.26
C LYS A 856 9.29 20.91 11.88
N TYR A 857 8.87 20.14 10.88
CA TYR A 857 8.71 20.58 9.49
C TYR A 857 7.23 20.67 9.13
N GLN A 858 6.84 21.56 8.21
CA GLN A 858 5.47 21.57 7.68
C GLN A 858 5.26 20.41 6.69
N ASP A 859 4.08 19.79 6.70
CA ASP A 859 3.84 18.50 6.03
C ASP A 859 4.03 18.57 4.50
N THR A 860 3.72 19.72 3.89
CA THR A 860 3.89 20.01 2.46
C THR A 860 5.36 20.07 2.02
N ALA A 861 6.31 20.25 2.95
CA ALA A 861 7.72 20.45 2.66
C ALA A 861 8.52 19.14 2.55
N ILE A 862 7.99 17.99 2.99
CA ILE A 862 8.75 16.74 3.07
C ILE A 862 8.71 15.95 1.75
N PHE A 863 7.59 16.03 1.01
CA PHE A 863 7.29 15.12 -0.11
C PHE A 863 7.31 15.75 -1.51
N ASN A 864 7.56 17.06 -1.65
CA ASN A 864 7.74 17.69 -2.96
C ASN A 864 9.21 17.56 -3.43
N PRO A 865 9.51 16.88 -4.56
CA PRO A 865 10.86 16.83 -5.09
C PRO A 865 11.37 18.19 -5.56
N THR A 866 12.69 18.31 -5.69
CA THR A 866 13.32 19.53 -6.22
C THR A 866 14.30 19.16 -7.32
N VAL A 867 14.28 19.94 -8.41
CA VAL A 867 15.20 19.80 -9.54
C VAL A 867 16.19 20.94 -9.50
N GLU A 868 17.48 20.61 -9.38
CA GLU A 868 18.57 21.58 -9.38
C GLU A 868 19.69 21.07 -10.28
N ASN A 869 20.23 21.93 -11.15
CA ASN A 869 21.27 21.57 -12.14
C ASN A 869 20.97 20.29 -12.97
N GLY A 870 19.69 20.05 -13.28
CA GLY A 870 19.26 18.91 -14.11
C GLY A 870 19.20 17.56 -13.39
N LYS A 871 19.46 17.50 -12.08
CA LYS A 871 19.21 16.30 -11.26
C LYS A 871 18.01 16.51 -10.34
N CYS A 872 17.17 15.49 -10.22
CA CYS A 872 16.14 15.43 -9.20
C CYS A 872 16.75 14.93 -7.89
N TYR A 873 16.51 15.67 -6.80
CA TYR A 873 16.87 15.28 -5.44
C TYR A 873 15.60 15.03 -4.63
N THR A 874 15.62 14.08 -3.70
CA THR A 874 14.59 14.06 -2.65
C THR A 874 14.78 15.29 -1.76
N ARG A 875 13.69 15.87 -1.24
CA ARG A 875 13.81 17.06 -0.38
C ARG A 875 14.55 16.74 0.93
N ARG A 876 14.59 15.48 1.37
CA ARG A 876 15.37 15.00 2.52
C ARG A 876 16.89 15.13 2.27
N GLU A 877 17.36 14.73 1.09
CA GLU A 877 18.77 14.92 0.66
C GLU A 877 19.10 16.41 0.47
N TYR A 878 18.21 17.16 -0.19
CA TYR A 878 18.37 18.60 -0.44
C TYR A 878 18.48 19.40 0.88
N LEU A 879 17.67 19.06 1.89
CA LEU A 879 17.73 19.64 3.24
C LEU A 879 18.80 19.00 4.14
N ARG A 880 19.56 18.01 3.65
CA ARG A 880 20.62 17.28 4.36
C ARG A 880 20.19 16.61 5.68
N ILE A 881 18.92 16.23 5.79
CA ILE A 881 18.34 15.56 6.96
C ILE A 881 18.87 14.12 7.01
N LYS A 882 19.54 13.74 8.10
CA LYS A 882 20.16 12.42 8.24
C LYS A 882 19.11 11.33 8.43
N ASP A 883 19.45 10.09 8.06
CA ASP A 883 18.54 8.94 8.24
C ASP A 883 18.22 8.68 9.73
N SER A 884 19.12 9.05 10.64
CA SER A 884 18.95 8.90 12.10
C SER A 884 18.11 9.99 12.79
N GLU A 885 17.62 11.01 12.08
CA GLU A 885 16.81 12.08 12.67
C GLU A 885 15.32 11.72 12.71
N THR A 886 14.68 11.80 13.88
CA THR A 886 13.25 11.51 14.05
C THR A 886 12.39 12.75 13.79
N LEU A 887 11.65 12.72 12.68
CA LEU A 887 10.78 13.80 12.22
C LEU A 887 9.50 13.93 13.04
N VAL A 888 9.07 15.18 13.30
CA VAL A 888 7.77 15.49 13.92
C VAL A 888 6.83 16.08 12.87
N THR A 889 5.83 15.30 12.45
CA THR A 889 4.76 15.68 11.50
C THR A 889 3.51 16.20 12.24
N SER A 890 2.57 16.83 11.52
CA SER A 890 1.30 17.29 12.10
C SER A 890 0.36 16.15 12.51
N GLU A 891 -0.68 16.49 13.27
CA GLU A 891 -1.73 15.52 13.59
C GLU A 891 -2.61 15.19 12.38
N GLU A 892 -2.77 16.08 11.39
CA GLU A 892 -3.45 15.79 10.13
C GLU A 892 -2.68 14.71 9.34
N PHE A 893 -1.36 14.86 9.24
CA PHE A 893 -0.52 13.85 8.60
C PHE A 893 -0.45 12.55 9.41
N LYS A 894 -0.39 12.62 10.75
CA LYS A 894 -0.47 11.41 11.60
C LYS A 894 -1.84 10.72 11.49
N LYS A 895 -2.95 11.44 11.33
CA LYS A 895 -4.29 10.85 11.07
C LYS A 895 -4.34 10.17 9.71
N ALA A 896 -3.82 10.79 8.65
CA ALA A 896 -3.73 10.17 7.32
C ALA A 896 -2.82 8.92 7.33
N LEU A 897 -1.67 8.99 8.02
CA LEU A 897 -0.78 7.86 8.21
C LEU A 897 -1.38 6.81 9.16
N SER A 898 -2.23 7.20 10.11
CA SER A 898 -2.98 6.29 10.99
C SER A 898 -4.09 5.56 10.22
N PHE A 899 -4.78 6.23 9.29
CA PHE A 899 -5.76 5.62 8.38
C PHE A 899 -5.09 4.56 7.49
N LEU A 900 -3.89 4.86 6.97
CA LEU A 900 -3.03 3.87 6.27
C LEU A 900 -2.44 2.78 7.18
N ARG A 901 -2.48 2.94 8.52
CA ARG A 901 -2.04 1.93 9.50
C ARG A 901 -3.19 1.11 10.09
N SER A 902 -4.42 1.63 10.07
CA SER A 902 -5.64 0.93 10.52
C SER A 902 -6.27 0.08 9.43
N TYR A 903 -5.92 0.33 8.16
CA TYR A 903 -6.09 -0.64 7.09
C TYR A 903 -5.01 -1.73 7.27
N GLU A 904 -5.32 -2.79 8.02
CA GLU A 904 -4.42 -3.93 8.13
C GLU A 904 -4.18 -4.53 6.74
N MET A 905 -2.91 -4.70 6.35
CA MET A 905 -2.53 -5.21 5.03
C MET A 905 -2.66 -6.75 4.94
N THR A 906 -3.75 -7.31 5.45
CA THR A 906 -4.09 -8.73 5.36
C THR A 906 -4.69 -9.11 3.99
N MET A 907 -5.16 -8.14 3.19
CA MET A 907 -5.58 -8.36 1.78
C MET A 907 -4.40 -8.56 0.80
N PHE A 908 -3.33 -9.24 1.22
CA PHE A 908 -2.22 -9.67 0.35
C PHE A 908 -2.00 -11.20 0.33
N ASP A 909 -2.75 -11.97 1.13
CA ASP A 909 -2.65 -13.44 1.21
C ASP A 909 -3.29 -14.20 0.02
N SER A 910 -3.73 -13.50 -1.04
CA SER A 910 -4.49 -14.10 -2.16
C SER A 910 -4.23 -13.45 -3.54
N VAL A 911 -2.95 -13.35 -3.92
CA VAL A 911 -2.54 -13.08 -5.31
C VAL A 911 -1.59 -14.18 -5.78
N ASP A 912 -2.11 -15.13 -6.57
CA ASP A 912 -1.46 -16.40 -6.97
C ASP A 912 -0.28 -16.25 -7.97
N SER A 913 0.57 -15.24 -7.78
CA SER A 913 1.79 -15.01 -8.57
C SER A 913 2.94 -14.36 -7.79
N PHE A 914 2.81 -14.15 -6.47
CA PHE A 914 3.91 -13.76 -5.59
C PHE A 914 4.51 -14.96 -4.86
N ALA A 915 5.79 -15.24 -5.09
CA ALA A 915 6.57 -16.15 -4.26
C ALA A 915 6.92 -15.46 -2.91
N PRO A 916 6.96 -16.20 -1.78
CA PRO A 916 7.01 -15.61 -0.44
C PRO A 916 8.39 -15.12 0.00
N TYR A 917 8.42 -14.47 1.17
CA TYR A 917 9.59 -14.06 1.96
C TYR A 917 10.32 -12.75 1.59
N ARG A 918 9.58 -11.64 1.63
CA ARG A 918 10.03 -10.47 2.39
C ARG A 918 8.85 -9.69 2.99
N ASN A 919 8.75 -9.67 4.33
CA ASN A 919 7.94 -8.68 5.02
C ASN A 919 8.62 -7.32 4.86
N LEU A 920 8.17 -6.54 3.87
CA LEU A 920 8.59 -5.14 3.72
C LEU A 920 8.25 -4.38 4.99
N SER A 921 9.25 -3.72 5.58
CA SER A 921 9.01 -2.82 6.69
C SER A 921 8.11 -1.65 6.26
N ARG A 922 7.40 -1.06 7.24
CA ARG A 922 6.50 0.07 6.99
C ARG A 922 7.21 1.29 6.37
N GLU A 923 8.53 1.39 6.51
CA GLU A 923 9.36 2.41 5.85
C GLU A 923 9.84 2.00 4.45
N GLU A 924 10.22 0.73 4.21
CA GLU A 924 10.55 0.24 2.86
C GLU A 924 9.37 0.39 1.90
N ALA A 925 8.15 0.02 2.31
CA ALA A 925 6.96 0.18 1.49
C ALA A 925 6.70 1.65 1.12
N ALA A 926 6.84 2.58 2.09
CA ALA A 926 6.73 4.02 1.84
C ALA A 926 7.84 4.53 0.90
N LYS A 927 9.07 4.02 1.04
CA LYS A 927 10.23 4.35 0.18
C LYS A 927 10.02 3.86 -1.26
N ILE A 928 9.43 2.67 -1.45
CA ILE A 928 9.06 2.12 -2.77
C ILE A 928 7.99 2.98 -3.46
N PHE A 929 6.87 3.27 -2.79
CA PHE A 929 5.82 4.12 -3.37
C PHE A 929 6.31 5.55 -3.67
N SER A 930 7.18 6.11 -2.80
CA SER A 930 7.82 7.41 -3.05
C SER A 930 8.73 7.37 -4.27
N ASN A 931 9.57 6.33 -4.41
CA ASN A 931 10.46 6.17 -5.56
C ASN A 931 9.69 5.92 -6.87
N PHE A 932 8.57 5.20 -6.82
CA PHE A 932 7.68 5.02 -7.97
C PHE A 932 7.09 6.37 -8.42
N ALA A 933 6.56 7.17 -7.49
CA ALA A 933 6.08 8.52 -7.78
C ALA A 933 7.20 9.43 -8.33
N MET A 934 8.42 9.35 -7.79
CA MET A 934 9.59 10.05 -8.32
C MET A 934 9.88 9.69 -9.78
N HIS A 935 9.93 8.39 -10.11
CA HIS A 935 10.26 7.96 -11.48
C HIS A 935 9.20 8.33 -12.52
N VAL A 936 7.92 8.42 -12.11
CA VAL A 936 6.81 8.85 -12.97
C VAL A 936 6.76 10.38 -13.12
N LEU A 937 7.02 11.14 -12.06
CA LEU A 937 6.82 12.60 -12.05
C LEU A 937 8.06 13.44 -12.42
N CYS A 938 9.28 12.90 -12.30
CA CYS A 938 10.51 13.69 -12.48
C CYS A 938 11.11 13.66 -13.89
N ARG A 939 10.41 13.09 -14.90
CA ARG A 939 10.82 13.15 -16.31
C ARG A 939 9.92 14.12 -17.10
N LYS A 940 10.53 15.10 -17.77
CA LYS A 940 9.86 15.83 -18.86
C LYS A 940 9.52 14.84 -19.99
N PRO A 941 8.40 15.01 -20.71
CA PRO A 941 8.08 14.20 -21.86
C PRO A 941 9.03 14.52 -23.02
N ASP A 942 9.98 13.62 -23.28
CA ASP A 942 10.79 13.62 -24.50
C ASP A 942 10.12 12.68 -25.51
N MET A 943 9.54 13.25 -26.56
CA MET A 943 8.55 12.58 -27.43
C MET A 943 9.15 11.52 -28.38
N ASN A 944 10.47 11.31 -28.35
CA ASN A 944 11.20 10.43 -29.28
C ASN A 944 11.76 9.13 -28.66
N LEU A 945 11.43 8.81 -27.40
CA LEU A 945 11.85 7.55 -26.75
C LEU A 945 10.80 6.44 -26.91
N SER A 946 10.87 5.70 -28.01
CA SER A 946 10.26 4.37 -28.11
C SER A 946 11.10 3.34 -27.33
N VAL A 947 10.59 2.87 -26.20
CA VAL A 947 11.20 1.76 -25.44
C VAL A 947 10.73 0.44 -26.05
N LYS A 948 11.65 -0.51 -26.28
CA LYS A 948 11.31 -1.80 -26.87
C LYS A 948 11.02 -2.83 -25.78
N TYR A 949 10.21 -3.84 -26.12
CA TYR A 949 9.81 -4.88 -25.15
C TYR A 949 11.03 -5.58 -24.50
N SER A 950 12.11 -5.75 -25.27
CA SER A 950 13.43 -6.22 -24.82
C SER A 950 14.01 -5.47 -23.61
N ASP A 951 13.70 -4.19 -23.48
CA ASP A 951 14.32 -3.32 -22.48
C ASP A 951 13.63 -3.48 -21.12
N VAL A 952 12.37 -3.93 -21.13
CA VAL A 952 11.61 -4.35 -19.93
C VAL A 952 11.98 -5.79 -19.53
N GLU A 953 12.33 -6.65 -20.48
CA GLU A 953 12.91 -7.96 -20.18
C GLU A 953 14.31 -7.86 -19.55
N ASN A 954 15.08 -6.81 -19.87
CA ASN A 954 16.36 -6.49 -19.24
C ASN A 954 16.25 -5.56 -18.00
N ALA A 955 15.04 -5.15 -17.61
CA ALA A 955 14.84 -4.42 -16.35
C ALA A 955 15.08 -5.33 -15.13
N ASP A 956 15.55 -4.73 -14.04
CA ASP A 956 15.85 -5.41 -12.76
C ASP A 956 14.71 -6.37 -12.38
N PRO A 957 14.98 -7.67 -12.14
CA PRO A 957 13.95 -8.66 -11.80
C PRO A 957 13.07 -8.26 -10.62
N SER A 958 13.59 -7.47 -9.67
CA SER A 958 12.82 -6.97 -8.52
C SER A 958 11.71 -5.98 -8.91
N LEU A 959 11.81 -5.31 -10.06
CA LEU A 959 10.82 -4.33 -10.54
C LEU A 959 9.70 -4.96 -11.37
N LYS A 960 9.92 -6.13 -11.99
CA LYS A 960 8.95 -6.78 -12.89
C LYS A 960 7.58 -7.04 -12.24
N PRO A 961 7.45 -7.53 -10.99
CA PRO A 961 6.13 -7.74 -10.37
C PRO A 961 5.32 -6.43 -10.24
N TYR A 962 5.98 -5.31 -9.96
CA TYR A 962 5.35 -4.00 -9.79
C TYR A 962 4.92 -3.40 -11.14
N ILE A 963 5.68 -3.64 -12.21
CA ILE A 963 5.29 -3.26 -13.59
C ILE A 963 4.06 -4.05 -14.03
N THR A 964 4.03 -5.37 -13.78
CA THR A 964 2.86 -6.22 -14.04
C THR A 964 1.63 -5.76 -13.25
N LEU A 965 1.79 -5.42 -11.97
CA LEU A 965 0.71 -4.91 -11.12
C LEU A 965 0.17 -3.55 -11.62
N ALA A 966 1.05 -2.64 -12.05
CA ALA A 966 0.64 -1.35 -12.64
C ALA A 966 -0.15 -1.52 -13.96
N TYR A 967 0.22 -2.53 -14.76
CA TYR A 967 -0.52 -2.90 -15.98
C TYR A 967 -1.89 -3.52 -15.65
N GLN A 968 -1.95 -4.49 -14.72
CA GLN A 968 -3.20 -5.15 -14.31
C GLN A 968 -4.21 -4.19 -13.64
N LEU A 969 -3.73 -3.21 -12.86
CA LEU A 969 -4.57 -2.16 -12.28
C LEU A 969 -5.02 -1.10 -13.31
N GLY A 970 -4.52 -1.16 -14.55
CA GLY A 970 -4.85 -0.23 -15.63
C GLY A 970 -4.20 1.16 -15.49
N VAL A 971 -3.16 1.28 -14.67
CA VAL A 971 -2.33 2.50 -14.50
C VAL A 971 -1.41 2.69 -15.70
N MET A 972 -1.10 1.60 -16.42
CA MET A 972 -0.48 1.61 -17.75
C MET A 972 -1.43 1.00 -18.79
N LYS A 973 -1.37 1.47 -20.03
CA LYS A 973 -2.03 0.85 -21.19
C LYS A 973 -1.04 0.72 -22.34
N GLY A 974 -0.94 -0.48 -22.91
CA GLY A 974 -0.37 -0.71 -24.23
C GLY A 974 -1.48 -1.11 -25.21
N SER A 975 -1.53 -0.49 -26.40
CA SER A 975 -2.42 -0.92 -27.47
C SER A 975 -1.74 -2.00 -28.31
N GLY A 976 -2.30 -3.21 -28.36
CA GLY A 976 -1.75 -4.30 -29.16
C GLY A 976 -1.85 -4.03 -30.67
N MET A 977 -0.72 -3.74 -31.32
CA MET A 977 -0.59 -3.67 -32.79
C MET A 977 0.62 -4.45 -33.35
N GLY A 978 1.18 -5.40 -32.60
CA GLY A 978 2.01 -6.49 -33.13
C GLY A 978 3.43 -6.14 -33.62
N ASP A 979 3.90 -4.90 -33.42
CA ASP A 979 5.22 -4.41 -33.84
C ASP A 979 6.28 -4.38 -32.71
N GLY A 980 5.86 -4.41 -31.45
CA GLY A 980 6.73 -4.59 -30.27
C GLY A 980 7.34 -3.31 -29.69
N GLU A 981 6.88 -2.12 -30.12
CA GLU A 981 7.33 -0.83 -29.59
C GLU A 981 6.33 -0.22 -28.60
N PHE A 982 6.81 0.26 -27.46
CA PHE A 982 5.99 0.94 -26.46
C PHE A 982 5.96 2.45 -26.74
N ARG A 983 4.76 3.06 -26.70
CA ARG A 983 4.57 4.51 -26.85
C ARG A 983 3.67 5.03 -25.72
N PRO A 984 4.16 5.89 -24.82
CA PRO A 984 3.33 6.48 -23.78
C PRO A 984 2.39 7.53 -24.40
N PHE A 985 1.10 7.43 -24.12
CA PHE A 985 0.16 8.55 -24.25
C PHE A 985 0.20 9.42 -22.97
N ASP A 986 -0.43 10.59 -23.04
CA ASP A 986 -0.24 11.72 -22.13
C ASP A 986 -0.48 11.43 -20.63
N ALA A 987 0.06 12.34 -19.80
CA ALA A 987 0.14 12.20 -18.36
C ALA A 987 -1.21 11.88 -17.68
N ILE A 988 -1.19 10.84 -16.82
CA ILE A 988 -2.33 10.33 -16.07
C ILE A 988 -3.04 11.48 -15.33
N SER A 989 -4.32 11.68 -15.66
CA SER A 989 -5.08 12.80 -15.14
C SER A 989 -5.53 12.58 -13.68
N LYS A 990 -5.87 13.69 -12.99
CA LYS A 990 -6.48 13.63 -11.66
C LYS A 990 -7.81 12.86 -11.65
N ALA A 991 -8.51 12.79 -12.79
CA ALA A 991 -9.72 11.98 -12.95
C ALA A 991 -9.41 10.47 -12.96
N GLU A 992 -8.31 10.05 -13.59
CA GLU A 992 -7.91 8.64 -13.66
C GLU A 992 -7.36 8.13 -12.32
N VAL A 993 -6.60 8.95 -11.57
CA VAL A 993 -6.21 8.64 -10.19
C VAL A 993 -7.44 8.47 -9.29
N ASN A 994 -8.44 9.35 -9.43
CA ASN A 994 -9.72 9.20 -8.72
C ASN A 994 -10.48 7.93 -9.17
N ALA A 995 -10.43 7.55 -10.44
CA ALA A 995 -11.05 6.34 -10.95
C ALA A 995 -10.40 5.05 -10.40
N VAL A 996 -9.08 5.03 -10.19
CA VAL A 996 -8.38 3.92 -9.51
C VAL A 996 -8.82 3.80 -8.06
N LEU A 997 -8.87 4.91 -7.32
CA LEU A 997 -9.40 4.95 -5.95
C LEU A 997 -10.86 4.45 -5.86
N ILE A 998 -11.72 4.90 -6.76
CA ILE A 998 -13.13 4.46 -6.84
C ILE A 998 -13.22 2.95 -7.16
N ARG A 999 -12.33 2.38 -7.99
CA ARG A 999 -12.28 0.94 -8.27
C ARG A 999 -11.87 0.12 -7.04
N MET A 1000 -10.88 0.59 -6.27
CA MET A 1000 -10.48 -0.07 -5.02
C MET A 1000 -11.64 -0.10 -4.01
N ILE A 1001 -12.33 1.03 -3.85
CA ILE A 1001 -13.50 1.14 -2.97
C ILE A 1001 -14.66 0.25 -3.44
N LEU A 1002 -14.96 0.22 -4.75
CA LEU A 1002 -15.98 -0.66 -5.33
C LEU A 1002 -15.67 -2.14 -5.13
N LYS A 1003 -14.40 -2.56 -5.14
CA LYS A 1003 -14.03 -3.95 -4.82
C LYS A 1003 -14.32 -4.26 -3.35
N SER A 1004 -13.87 -3.43 -2.40
CA SER A 1004 -14.18 -3.64 -0.98
C SER A 1004 -15.69 -3.62 -0.67
N TYR A 1005 -16.50 -2.93 -1.47
CA TYR A 1005 -17.97 -2.92 -1.34
C TYR A 1005 -18.64 -4.24 -1.77
N LEU A 1006 -17.95 -5.09 -2.52
CA LEU A 1006 -18.48 -6.36 -3.03
C LEU A 1006 -18.08 -7.58 -2.16
N ASP A 1007 -17.02 -7.46 -1.35
CA ASP A 1007 -16.38 -8.59 -0.67
C ASP A 1007 -16.79 -8.76 0.82
N GLU A 1008 -17.49 -7.79 1.44
CA GLU A 1008 -17.81 -7.79 2.90
C GLU A 1008 -19.29 -8.11 3.26
N LYS A 1009 -19.50 -8.61 4.49
CA LYS A 1009 -20.83 -9.01 5.02
C LYS A 1009 -21.56 -7.88 5.75
N GLU A 1010 -22.89 -7.99 5.76
CA GLU A 1010 -23.85 -6.91 6.04
C GLU A 1010 -23.80 -6.24 7.43
N THR A 1011 -23.13 -6.83 8.43
CA THR A 1011 -23.19 -6.37 9.83
C THR A 1011 -22.25 -5.23 10.22
N GLU A 1012 -21.14 -5.01 9.52
CA GLU A 1012 -20.19 -3.92 9.86
C GLU A 1012 -20.54 -2.55 9.25
N LEU A 1013 -21.50 -2.53 8.31
CA LEU A 1013 -21.78 -1.40 7.42
C LEU A 1013 -21.89 -0.03 8.13
N LYS A 1014 -22.54 0.04 9.29
CA LYS A 1014 -22.89 1.32 9.94
C LYS A 1014 -21.69 2.15 10.38
N THR A 1015 -20.58 1.54 10.79
CA THR A 1015 -19.45 2.28 11.39
C THR A 1015 -18.65 3.01 10.32
N ARG A 1016 -18.28 2.32 9.23
CA ARG A 1016 -17.41 2.86 8.18
C ARG A 1016 -18.07 3.98 7.36
N TYR A 1017 -19.41 3.97 7.20
CA TYR A 1017 -20.13 5.06 6.52
C TYR A 1017 -20.02 6.42 7.24
N SER A 1018 -19.90 6.43 8.57
CA SER A 1018 -19.74 7.66 9.36
C SER A 1018 -18.42 8.37 9.01
N GLU A 1019 -17.34 7.60 8.92
CA GLU A 1019 -16.01 8.12 8.59
C GLU A 1019 -15.91 8.49 7.11
N TYR A 1020 -16.54 7.73 6.20
CA TYR A 1020 -16.66 8.09 4.79
C TYR A 1020 -17.36 9.44 4.57
N ASN A 1021 -18.54 9.64 5.18
CA ASN A 1021 -19.28 10.91 5.07
C ASN A 1021 -18.44 12.09 5.57
N LYS A 1022 -17.68 11.89 6.65
CA LYS A 1022 -16.76 12.89 7.20
C LYS A 1022 -15.64 13.23 6.22
N VAL A 1023 -14.87 12.24 5.74
CA VAL A 1023 -13.75 12.45 4.79
C VAL A 1023 -14.24 13.06 3.47
N ALA A 1024 -15.39 12.65 2.95
CA ALA A 1024 -15.95 13.22 1.72
C ALA A 1024 -16.45 14.67 1.88
N THR A 1025 -16.83 15.07 3.11
CA THR A 1025 -17.17 16.46 3.45
C THR A 1025 -15.91 17.30 3.66
N ASP A 1026 -14.92 16.78 4.40
CA ASP A 1026 -13.63 17.45 4.66
C ASP A 1026 -12.82 17.67 3.37
N LEU A 1027 -13.00 16.80 2.35
CA LEU A 1027 -12.43 16.96 1.00
C LEU A 1027 -13.29 17.81 0.03
N GLY A 1028 -14.43 18.36 0.49
CA GLY A 1028 -15.31 19.23 -0.31
C GLY A 1028 -16.05 18.52 -1.46
N ILE A 1029 -16.21 17.20 -1.39
CA ILE A 1029 -16.86 16.38 -2.44
C ILE A 1029 -18.39 16.38 -2.27
N ILE A 1030 -18.88 16.51 -1.04
CA ILE A 1030 -20.31 16.63 -0.72
C ILE A 1030 -20.57 17.76 0.30
N ASN A 1031 -21.54 18.62 -0.01
CA ASN A 1031 -21.99 19.70 0.86
C ASN A 1031 -23.16 19.25 1.75
N GLN A 1032 -22.89 18.41 2.75
CA GLN A 1032 -23.81 18.16 3.87
C GLN A 1032 -23.04 18.21 5.19
N GLY A 1033 -23.62 18.84 6.22
CA GLY A 1033 -22.95 19.03 7.50
C GLY A 1033 -22.71 17.71 8.24
N ALA A 1034 -21.65 17.69 9.06
CA ALA A 1034 -21.34 16.55 9.92
C ALA A 1034 -22.54 16.19 10.82
N GLY A 1035 -23.11 15.00 10.60
CA GLY A 1035 -24.36 14.55 11.22
C GLY A 1035 -25.44 14.09 10.24
N ALA A 1036 -25.25 14.23 8.91
CA ALA A 1036 -26.15 13.68 7.91
C ALA A 1036 -26.25 12.13 7.95
N GLU A 1037 -27.44 11.60 7.71
CA GLU A 1037 -27.76 10.16 7.79
C GLU A 1037 -26.96 9.28 6.80
N PRO A 1038 -26.84 7.96 7.05
CA PRO A 1038 -26.18 7.03 6.16
C PRO A 1038 -26.74 7.06 4.73
N VAL A 1039 -25.86 7.24 3.76
CA VAL A 1039 -26.20 7.40 2.34
C VAL A 1039 -26.71 6.07 1.76
N SER A 1040 -28.03 5.95 1.57
CA SER A 1040 -28.63 4.72 1.02
C SER A 1040 -28.18 4.44 -0.42
N ARG A 1041 -28.25 3.17 -0.86
CA ARG A 1041 -27.84 2.69 -2.21
C ARG A 1041 -28.31 3.60 -3.36
N ASN A 1042 -29.51 4.16 -3.26
CA ASN A 1042 -30.10 5.03 -4.29
C ASN A 1042 -29.29 6.32 -4.54
N ASN A 1043 -28.58 6.85 -3.55
CA ASN A 1043 -27.76 8.06 -3.68
C ASN A 1043 -26.40 7.79 -4.34
N VAL A 1044 -25.93 6.53 -4.37
CA VAL A 1044 -24.71 6.15 -5.12
C VAL A 1044 -24.95 6.30 -6.62
N ALA A 1045 -26.15 5.94 -7.11
CA ALA A 1045 -26.56 6.21 -8.48
C ALA A 1045 -26.52 7.72 -8.80
N LEU A 1046 -27.02 8.56 -7.88
CA LEU A 1046 -27.00 10.01 -8.03
C LEU A 1046 -25.57 10.60 -8.02
N MET A 1047 -24.63 10.00 -7.29
CA MET A 1047 -23.20 10.34 -7.39
C MET A 1047 -22.62 9.98 -8.76
N LEU A 1048 -22.87 8.77 -9.27
CA LEU A 1048 -22.40 8.33 -10.58
C LEU A 1048 -22.98 9.20 -11.71
N PHE A 1049 -24.26 9.56 -11.63
CA PHE A 1049 -24.92 10.45 -12.58
C PHE A 1049 -24.35 11.89 -12.54
N ARG A 1050 -23.91 12.37 -11.36
CA ARG A 1050 -23.18 13.64 -11.23
C ARG A 1050 -21.76 13.53 -11.83
N ALA A 1051 -21.05 12.43 -11.61
CA ALA A 1051 -19.74 12.19 -12.25
C ALA A 1051 -19.84 12.13 -13.79
N TYR A 1052 -20.92 11.54 -14.33
CA TYR A 1052 -21.27 11.61 -15.75
C TYR A 1052 -21.51 13.05 -16.22
N LYS A 1053 -22.33 13.84 -15.50
CA LYS A 1053 -22.59 15.25 -15.82
C LYS A 1053 -21.32 16.12 -15.83
N HIS A 1054 -20.31 15.76 -15.04
CA HIS A 1054 -19.00 16.43 -14.99
C HIS A 1054 -17.92 15.76 -15.86
N GLN A 1055 -18.30 14.87 -16.79
CA GLN A 1055 -17.41 14.25 -17.80
C GLN A 1055 -16.18 13.53 -17.23
N VAL A 1056 -16.29 12.91 -16.05
CA VAL A 1056 -15.17 12.28 -15.34
C VAL A 1056 -14.80 10.88 -15.89
N PHE A 1057 -15.49 10.39 -16.93
CA PHE A 1057 -15.29 9.06 -17.51
C PHE A 1057 -15.49 9.02 -19.04
N ASP A 1058 -14.65 8.24 -19.75
CA ASP A 1058 -14.87 7.79 -21.13
C ASP A 1058 -15.56 6.41 -21.12
N TRP A 1059 -16.67 6.30 -21.83
CA TRP A 1059 -17.61 5.16 -21.75
C TRP A 1059 -17.45 4.14 -22.88
N ARG A 1060 -16.35 4.20 -23.65
CA ARG A 1060 -16.08 3.26 -24.76
C ARG A 1060 -15.66 1.84 -24.35
N ASN A 1061 -15.66 1.51 -23.06
CA ASN A 1061 -15.44 0.15 -22.56
C ASN A 1061 -16.78 -0.51 -22.17
N ILE A 1062 -17.15 -1.57 -22.89
CA ILE A 1062 -18.50 -2.15 -22.91
C ILE A 1062 -18.84 -2.98 -21.66
N ASP A 1063 -17.84 -3.52 -20.97
CA ASP A 1063 -18.04 -4.46 -19.87
C ASP A 1063 -18.65 -3.77 -18.63
N TYR A 1064 -18.21 -2.53 -18.35
CA TYR A 1064 -18.77 -1.70 -17.28
C TYR A 1064 -20.23 -1.31 -17.55
N PHE A 1065 -20.57 -0.98 -18.80
CA PHE A 1065 -21.94 -0.62 -19.17
C PHE A 1065 -22.88 -1.83 -19.06
N SER A 1066 -22.37 -3.02 -19.42
CA SER A 1066 -23.09 -4.29 -19.31
C SER A 1066 -23.46 -4.64 -17.86
N TYR A 1067 -22.59 -4.34 -16.89
CA TYR A 1067 -22.89 -4.59 -15.48
C TYR A 1067 -23.96 -3.64 -14.91
N VAL A 1068 -23.93 -2.36 -15.31
CA VAL A 1068 -24.98 -1.37 -14.94
C VAL A 1068 -26.33 -1.76 -15.56
N LEU A 1069 -26.35 -2.18 -16.83
CA LEU A 1069 -27.55 -2.68 -17.52
C LEU A 1069 -28.14 -3.95 -16.87
N ASN A 1070 -27.28 -4.86 -16.39
CA ASN A 1070 -27.74 -6.09 -15.71
C ASN A 1070 -28.37 -5.80 -14.33
N SER A 1071 -28.06 -4.67 -13.70
CA SER A 1071 -28.76 -4.22 -12.49
C SER A 1071 -30.08 -3.52 -12.88
N ARG A 1072 -31.11 -4.34 -13.14
CA ARG A 1072 -32.39 -3.93 -13.75
C ARG A 1072 -33.16 -2.83 -12.98
N ASP A 1073 -32.89 -2.62 -11.69
CA ASP A 1073 -33.50 -1.56 -10.86
C ASP A 1073 -32.71 -0.22 -10.89
N LEU A 1074 -31.46 -0.23 -11.38
CA LEU A 1074 -30.58 0.94 -11.52
C LEU A 1074 -30.64 1.60 -12.91
N PHE A 1075 -31.13 0.89 -13.94
CA PHE A 1075 -31.25 1.41 -15.31
C PHE A 1075 -32.66 1.93 -15.65
N VAL A 1076 -33.64 1.71 -14.78
CA VAL A 1076 -35.07 2.09 -14.98
C VAL A 1076 -35.44 3.35 -14.18
N ARG A 1077 -34.49 3.94 -13.43
CA ARG A 1077 -34.63 5.14 -12.60
C ARG A 1077 -33.70 6.25 -13.06
#